data_AF-A0AAV7GY48-F1
#
_entry.id   AF-A0AAV7GY48-F1
#
_cell.length_a   1.000
_cell.length_b   1.000
_cell.length_c   1.000
_cell.angle_alpha   90.00
_cell.angle_beta   90.00
_cell.angle_gamma   90.00
#
_symmetry.space_group_name_H-M   'P 1'
#
loop_
_entity.id
_entity.type
_entity.pdbx_description
1 polymer ?
#
loop_
_entity_poly.entity_id
_entity_poly.type
_entity_poly.pdbx_seq_one_letter_code
_entity_poly.pdbx_strand_id
1 'polypeptide(L)'
;MAKSIYSIILPILLLRFLHQTQTTLSLPLLPIISTNQTQVYIVHVRHPNGLTELLPHIDRESWYHSFLPNTTLDSGEPRMVYTYSAAMSGFAARLTPDEVRFMESIPGFLYAHIDKPLHLHTTHTPTILGLDQYNSFWQQSNQGEGIIIGVLDSGITPDHPSFIADPDLPAPPLKWRGSCNLPAGFSCTNKLIGAEVFLSGGKKTPIDDIGHGTHVAGIAAGTPVPDASVLGQARGTASGMAPKAHIASYRVCTPISCSDSNIIKGFDQAIMDGVDLIQISIGGLNDDYFRNGIVKASFAALTRGILTVNSAGNEGPAKSSVNSDVPWILHVGAANIDRRVTAVLRLDNGMEFVGMSAYQPDPSTAVDLPFVYPGVKNTEETLACQKGSMAGFDVVGKIVLCGVGHNNNIEKAKIVKAAGGAGIVVMNQRWNAYTINADPYVIPAIHVSYNDAIKILDYLKTNQNATGTITFKGTEYGIRPSPTVASFSSRGPSLLNGGILKPDVIAPGVNILSAWAFEVGKGWAYDVSKSMKNFTMERGTSMAAPHVSGVAALLKKLHPDWSPAAIKSAIMTTTFIVDRNGGPIIDDASNTRERANIFAVGAGHINPTAANDPGLIYDVTNTDDYIPYLCSLKGYISGFVERIVKKPVTCGKKKGAEQLNYPSIQVSMGSVGAQKKSVQRTVKNVGEASSNYKASVVEPRGVKVVVSPETLQFSNVGEEKNFTVDLSLTGKGQLKKDDVLEGRLNWVSGKRVDLQVVALAALLVEHLVGLKIRVFCIDVVPNARKFRYCGIDPELEDKLDLIFIGVVATGDHAWTPNQGLHHENITEDSEHIDIGTESFEDPSQNFDNISDCSQLKHPSSTPSTVEGKKALVLHFYEVKLPSLSIHAQILAQELMHQSQ
;
A
#
# COMPACT_ATOMS: atom_id res chain seq x y z
N MET A 1 -46.38 -77.41 -55.88
CA MET A 1 -45.60 -77.78 -54.69
C MET A 1 -45.26 -76.50 -53.96
N ALA A 2 -46.15 -75.97 -53.12
CA ALA A 2 -46.63 -76.49 -51.83
C ALA A 2 -45.96 -75.68 -50.70
N LYS A 3 -46.73 -74.68 -50.22
CA LYS A 3 -46.84 -74.17 -48.85
C LYS A 3 -45.52 -74.13 -48.06
N SER A 4 -45.01 -72.99 -47.65
CA SER A 4 -45.70 -71.91 -46.95
C SER A 4 -44.66 -70.82 -46.69
N ILE A 5 -45.05 -69.55 -46.62
CA ILE A 5 -44.54 -68.51 -45.69
C ILE A 5 -45.07 -67.17 -46.24
N TYR A 6 -46.36 -66.95 -45.97
CA TYR A 6 -46.97 -65.63 -45.93
C TYR A 6 -46.43 -64.92 -44.67
N SER A 7 -45.34 -64.17 -44.78
CA SER A 7 -44.98 -63.12 -43.81
C SER A 7 -44.03 -62.04 -44.34
N ILE A 8 -43.83 -61.95 -45.67
CA ILE A 8 -42.82 -61.06 -46.30
C ILE A 8 -43.44 -59.95 -47.17
N ILE A 9 -44.78 -59.89 -47.31
CA ILE A 9 -45.44 -59.03 -48.33
C ILE A 9 -46.09 -57.75 -47.75
N LEU A 10 -46.13 -57.57 -46.42
CA LEU A 10 -46.72 -56.37 -45.79
C LEU A 10 -45.85 -55.07 -45.80
N PRO A 11 -44.50 -55.07 -45.91
CA PRO A 11 -43.73 -53.82 -45.90
C PRO A 11 -43.50 -53.19 -47.30
N ILE A 12 -43.78 -53.91 -48.39
CA ILE A 12 -43.43 -53.45 -49.76
C ILE A 12 -44.49 -52.50 -50.34
N LEU A 13 -45.70 -52.47 -49.76
CA LEU A 13 -46.78 -51.54 -50.12
C LEU A 13 -46.64 -50.13 -49.52
N LEU A 14 -45.74 -49.92 -48.54
CA LEU A 14 -45.51 -48.63 -47.86
C LEU A 14 -44.49 -47.72 -48.57
N LEU A 15 -43.73 -48.23 -49.55
CA LEU A 15 -42.67 -47.47 -50.24
C LEU A 15 -43.11 -46.73 -51.51
N ARG A 16 -44.37 -46.89 -51.96
CA ARG A 16 -44.89 -46.22 -53.18
C ARG A 16 -45.77 -45.00 -52.93
N PHE A 17 -46.08 -44.65 -51.68
CA PHE A 17 -47.08 -43.61 -51.36
C PHE A 17 -46.54 -42.24 -50.91
N LEU A 18 -45.23 -42.01 -50.88
CA LEU A 18 -44.65 -40.72 -50.41
C LEU A 18 -43.71 -40.03 -51.43
N HIS A 19 -43.79 -40.41 -52.69
CA HIS A 19 -43.19 -39.67 -53.81
C HIS A 19 -44.26 -38.78 -54.48
N GLN A 20 -44.77 -37.77 -53.77
CA GLN A 20 -45.53 -36.69 -54.40
C GLN A 20 -45.56 -35.44 -53.51
N THR A 21 -44.70 -34.47 -53.87
CA THR A 21 -44.94 -33.02 -53.90
C THR A 21 -45.44 -32.31 -52.63
N GLN A 22 -44.62 -31.43 -52.05
CA GLN A 22 -44.77 -29.95 -52.15
C GLN A 22 -43.79 -29.19 -51.24
N THR A 23 -42.92 -28.42 -51.90
CA THR A 23 -42.48 -27.03 -51.63
C THR A 23 -42.55 -26.40 -50.23
N THR A 24 -41.40 -25.80 -49.88
CA THR A 24 -41.16 -24.49 -49.22
C THR A 24 -41.54 -24.29 -47.75
N LEU A 25 -40.53 -24.18 -46.88
CA LEU A 25 -40.18 -22.98 -46.10
C LEU A 25 -38.88 -23.27 -45.31
N SER A 26 -37.77 -22.62 -45.66
CA SER A 26 -36.51 -22.72 -44.92
C SER A 26 -36.49 -21.71 -43.78
N LEU A 27 -36.81 -22.15 -42.58
CA LEU A 27 -36.45 -21.51 -41.31
C LEU A 27 -35.10 -22.09 -40.84
N PRO A 28 -34.16 -21.28 -40.33
CA PRO A 28 -32.85 -21.78 -39.91
C PRO A 28 -32.99 -22.49 -38.56
N LEU A 29 -32.82 -23.81 -38.56
CA LEU A 29 -32.68 -24.62 -37.35
C LEU A 29 -31.21 -24.62 -36.91
N LEU A 30 -31.00 -24.21 -35.66
CA LEU A 30 -29.75 -24.31 -34.90
C LEU A 30 -29.18 -25.75 -34.95
N PRO A 31 -27.85 -25.93 -35.03
CA PRO A 31 -27.26 -27.26 -34.93
C PRO A 31 -27.39 -27.79 -33.50
N ILE A 32 -28.00 -28.97 -33.38
CA ILE A 32 -28.01 -29.80 -32.17
C ILE A 32 -26.59 -30.29 -31.92
N ILE A 33 -25.98 -29.88 -30.81
CA ILE A 33 -24.66 -30.33 -30.37
C ILE A 33 -24.78 -31.77 -29.86
N SER A 34 -23.98 -32.67 -30.43
CA SER A 34 -23.79 -34.06 -29.99
C SER A 34 -23.34 -34.14 -28.53
N THR A 35 -24.06 -34.88 -27.69
CA THR A 35 -23.85 -35.03 -26.24
C THR A 35 -22.78 -36.06 -25.84
N ASN A 36 -21.96 -36.56 -26.77
CA ASN A 36 -21.10 -37.73 -26.54
C ASN A 36 -19.59 -37.46 -26.51
N GLN A 37 -19.16 -36.26 -26.10
CA GLN A 37 -17.75 -35.93 -25.98
C GLN A 37 -17.24 -36.16 -24.56
N THR A 38 -16.16 -36.93 -24.42
CA THR A 38 -15.48 -37.14 -23.14
C THR A 38 -14.81 -35.85 -22.68
N GLN A 39 -15.03 -35.46 -21.42
CA GLN A 39 -14.42 -34.32 -20.75
C GLN A 39 -13.61 -34.82 -19.54
N VAL A 40 -12.65 -34.03 -19.07
CA VAL A 40 -11.99 -34.36 -17.80
C VAL A 40 -12.93 -33.96 -16.68
N TYR A 41 -13.23 -34.92 -15.80
CA TYR A 41 -13.98 -34.70 -14.57
C TYR A 41 -13.06 -34.95 -13.38
N ILE A 42 -13.19 -34.11 -12.36
CA ILE A 42 -12.58 -34.28 -11.06
C ILE A 42 -13.60 -35.00 -10.17
N VAL A 43 -13.27 -36.22 -9.76
CA VAL A 43 -14.14 -37.14 -9.01
C VAL A 43 -13.66 -37.24 -7.56
N HIS A 44 -14.56 -36.95 -6.64
CA HIS A 44 -14.36 -37.05 -5.20
C HIS A 44 -14.93 -38.37 -4.70
N VAL A 45 -14.14 -39.11 -3.93
CA VAL A 45 -14.56 -40.40 -3.36
C VAL A 45 -14.30 -40.44 -1.87
N ARG A 46 -15.15 -41.18 -1.16
CA ARG A 46 -15.02 -41.49 0.25
C ARG A 46 -14.00 -42.62 0.43
N HIS A 47 -13.19 -42.49 1.46
CA HIS A 47 -12.24 -43.52 1.85
C HIS A 47 -12.99 -44.82 2.24
N PRO A 48 -12.54 -46.02 1.82
CA PRO A 48 -13.25 -47.27 2.06
C PRO A 48 -13.59 -47.56 3.52
N ASN A 49 -12.77 -47.05 4.46
CA ASN A 49 -12.88 -47.35 5.90
C ASN A 49 -13.25 -46.13 6.78
N GLY A 50 -13.53 -44.96 6.20
CA GLY A 50 -13.88 -43.75 6.97
C GLY A 50 -12.78 -43.16 7.88
N LEU A 51 -11.59 -43.75 7.92
CA LEU A 51 -10.41 -43.30 8.68
C LEU A 51 -9.49 -42.40 7.83
N THR A 52 -8.80 -41.46 8.49
CA THR A 52 -7.91 -40.42 7.92
C THR A 52 -6.49 -40.89 7.56
N GLU A 53 -6.18 -42.19 7.65
CA GLU A 53 -4.85 -42.72 7.28
C GLU A 53 -4.76 -43.07 5.78
N LEU A 54 -3.63 -42.70 5.18
CA LEU A 54 -3.34 -42.91 3.76
C LEU A 54 -3.27 -44.42 3.45
N LEU A 55 -4.15 -44.90 2.56
CA LEU A 55 -3.95 -46.20 1.91
C LEU A 55 -2.56 -46.26 1.26
N PRO A 56 -1.88 -47.43 1.31
CA PRO A 56 -0.72 -47.70 0.46
C PRO A 56 -1.05 -47.37 -1.00
N HIS A 57 -0.09 -46.80 -1.73
CA HIS A 57 -0.28 -46.26 -3.08
C HIS A 57 -1.01 -47.24 -4.02
N ILE A 58 -0.65 -48.53 -3.93
CA ILE A 58 -1.15 -49.57 -4.83
C ILE A 58 -2.63 -49.90 -4.57
N ASP A 59 -3.05 -49.91 -3.30
CA ASP A 59 -4.44 -50.19 -2.91
C ASP A 59 -5.34 -49.00 -3.25
N ARG A 60 -4.80 -47.79 -3.15
CA ARG A 60 -5.50 -46.56 -3.53
C ARG A 60 -5.74 -46.45 -5.04
N GLU A 61 -4.74 -46.77 -5.85
CA GLU A 61 -4.91 -46.77 -7.31
C GLU A 61 -5.94 -47.82 -7.74
N SER A 62 -5.86 -49.04 -7.21
CA SER A 62 -6.86 -50.08 -7.51
C SER A 62 -8.27 -49.65 -7.09
N TRP A 63 -8.40 -48.98 -5.94
CA TRP A 63 -9.68 -48.44 -5.49
C TRP A 63 -10.23 -47.36 -6.43
N TYR A 64 -9.41 -46.38 -6.82
CA TYR A 64 -9.84 -45.32 -7.75
C TYR A 64 -10.17 -45.86 -9.15
N HIS A 65 -9.43 -46.86 -9.63
CA HIS A 65 -9.74 -47.51 -10.90
C HIS A 65 -11.09 -48.26 -10.88
N SER A 66 -11.57 -48.71 -9.71
CA SER A 66 -12.87 -49.38 -9.60
C SER A 66 -14.07 -48.49 -9.93
N PHE A 67 -13.91 -47.17 -9.88
CA PHE A 67 -14.94 -46.22 -10.27
C PHE A 67 -15.00 -46.01 -11.79
N LEU A 68 -13.96 -46.39 -12.54
CA LEU A 68 -13.90 -46.19 -13.98
C LEU A 68 -14.54 -47.38 -14.73
N PRO A 69 -15.26 -47.15 -15.83
CA PRO A 69 -15.85 -48.24 -16.62
C PRO A 69 -14.78 -49.15 -17.25
N ASN A 70 -13.63 -48.57 -17.62
CA ASN A 70 -12.42 -49.26 -18.07
C ASN A 70 -11.18 -48.35 -17.85
N THR A 71 -9.98 -48.86 -18.10
CA THR A 71 -8.73 -48.13 -17.87
C THR A 71 -8.35 -47.17 -19.00
N THR A 72 -8.87 -47.38 -20.21
CA THR A 72 -8.52 -46.63 -21.43
C THR A 72 -9.75 -46.17 -22.20
N LEU A 73 -9.62 -45.07 -22.93
CA LEU A 73 -10.61 -44.62 -23.91
C LEU A 73 -10.56 -45.51 -25.15
N ASP A 74 -11.59 -45.42 -26.00
CA ASP A 74 -11.59 -46.10 -27.31
C ASP A 74 -10.43 -45.66 -28.21
N SER A 75 -9.85 -44.49 -27.94
CA SER A 75 -8.63 -43.98 -28.59
C SER A 75 -7.33 -44.67 -28.12
N GLY A 76 -7.38 -45.53 -27.09
CA GLY A 76 -6.23 -46.16 -26.45
C GLY A 76 -5.55 -45.28 -25.38
N GLU A 77 -6.02 -44.05 -25.16
CA GLU A 77 -5.48 -43.17 -24.13
C GLU A 77 -5.93 -43.61 -22.73
N PRO A 78 -5.09 -43.49 -21.68
CA PRO A 78 -5.52 -43.70 -20.30
C PRO A 78 -6.69 -42.78 -19.92
N ARG A 79 -7.74 -43.34 -19.32
CA ARG A 79 -8.84 -42.55 -18.78
C ARG A 79 -8.43 -41.80 -17.53
N MET A 80 -7.62 -42.43 -16.69
CA MET A 80 -7.08 -41.81 -15.49
C MET A 80 -6.08 -40.73 -15.89
N VAL A 81 -6.36 -39.49 -15.49
CA VAL A 81 -5.48 -38.34 -15.71
C VAL A 81 -4.54 -38.18 -14.53
N TYR A 82 -5.10 -38.09 -13.31
CA TYR A 82 -4.35 -37.96 -12.07
C TYR A 82 -5.07 -38.64 -10.91
N THR A 83 -4.32 -39.17 -9.95
CA THR A 83 -4.85 -39.62 -8.66
C THR A 83 -4.44 -38.64 -7.57
N TYR A 84 -5.36 -38.32 -6.68
CA TYR A 84 -5.12 -37.42 -5.56
C TYR A 84 -5.10 -38.20 -4.24
N SER A 85 -4.18 -37.84 -3.37
CA SER A 85 -4.06 -38.46 -2.04
C SER A 85 -3.87 -37.45 -0.92
N ALA A 86 -3.13 -36.38 -1.19
CA ALA A 86 -2.84 -35.34 -0.20
C ALA A 86 -3.88 -34.20 -0.24
N ALA A 87 -4.20 -33.70 -1.43
CA ALA A 87 -5.12 -32.57 -1.58
C ALA A 87 -6.59 -33.00 -1.38
N MET A 88 -6.93 -34.22 -1.75
CA MET A 88 -8.25 -34.83 -1.56
C MET A 88 -8.19 -36.35 -1.80
N SER A 89 -9.21 -37.06 -1.34
CA SER A 89 -9.49 -38.44 -1.77
C SER A 89 -10.30 -38.41 -3.06
N GLY A 90 -9.68 -38.75 -4.19
CA GLY A 90 -10.29 -38.60 -5.49
C GLY A 90 -9.30 -38.75 -6.64
N PHE A 91 -9.80 -38.61 -7.85
CA PHE A 91 -9.01 -38.69 -9.08
C PHE A 91 -9.62 -37.80 -10.17
N ALA A 92 -8.82 -37.46 -11.18
CA ALA A 92 -9.30 -36.83 -12.40
C ALA A 92 -9.30 -37.86 -13.52
N ALA A 93 -10.41 -37.96 -14.26
CA ALA A 93 -10.55 -38.92 -15.35
C ALA A 93 -11.33 -38.36 -16.54
N ARG A 94 -11.02 -38.88 -17.73
CA ARG A 94 -11.75 -38.60 -18.97
C ARG A 94 -13.05 -39.42 -19.00
N LEU A 95 -14.18 -38.74 -18.86
CA LEU A 95 -15.52 -39.32 -18.70
C LEU A 95 -16.55 -38.58 -19.57
N THR A 96 -17.58 -39.29 -20.01
CA THR A 96 -18.79 -38.69 -20.55
C THR A 96 -19.75 -38.31 -19.42
N PRO A 97 -20.70 -37.37 -19.66
CA PRO A 97 -21.72 -37.04 -18.65
C PRO A 97 -22.57 -38.23 -18.20
N ASP A 98 -22.83 -39.20 -19.08
CA ASP A 98 -23.57 -40.43 -18.74
C ASP A 98 -22.73 -41.37 -17.87
N GLU A 99 -21.43 -41.47 -18.11
CA GLU A 99 -20.50 -42.24 -17.25
C GLU A 99 -20.40 -41.64 -15.85
N VAL A 100 -20.43 -40.31 -15.72
CA VAL A 100 -20.47 -39.63 -14.41
C VAL A 100 -21.79 -39.92 -13.68
N ARG A 101 -22.93 -39.86 -14.36
CA ARG A 101 -24.24 -40.23 -13.80
C ARG A 101 -24.28 -41.69 -13.35
N PHE A 102 -23.64 -42.59 -14.08
CA PHE A 102 -23.50 -43.98 -13.64
C PHE A 102 -22.61 -44.07 -12.39
N MET A 103 -21.52 -43.32 -12.36
CA MET A 103 -20.57 -43.30 -11.23
C MET A 103 -21.19 -42.84 -9.91
N GLU A 104 -22.21 -41.97 -9.97
CA GLU A 104 -23.01 -41.55 -8.79
C GLU A 104 -23.64 -42.73 -8.04
N SER A 105 -23.88 -43.86 -8.72
CA SER A 105 -24.45 -45.07 -8.12
C SER A 105 -23.41 -45.97 -7.44
N ILE A 106 -22.11 -45.71 -7.61
CA ILE A 106 -21.03 -46.53 -7.06
C ILE A 106 -20.82 -46.17 -5.58
N PRO A 107 -20.89 -47.13 -4.64
CA PRO A 107 -20.65 -46.88 -3.23
C PRO A 107 -19.27 -46.25 -2.99
N GLY A 108 -19.28 -45.08 -2.34
CA GLY A 108 -18.06 -44.30 -2.10
C GLY A 108 -17.91 -43.10 -3.02
N PHE A 109 -18.71 -42.95 -4.08
CA PHE A 109 -18.77 -41.70 -4.83
C PHE A 109 -19.35 -40.58 -3.95
N LEU A 110 -18.75 -39.39 -4.01
CA LEU A 110 -19.26 -38.20 -3.31
C LEU A 110 -19.80 -37.17 -4.29
N TYR A 111 -18.99 -36.81 -5.28
CA TYR A 111 -19.29 -35.72 -6.20
C TYR A 111 -18.32 -35.75 -7.39
N ALA A 112 -18.77 -35.30 -8.56
CA ALA A 112 -17.89 -35.05 -9.69
C ALA A 112 -18.24 -33.72 -10.36
N HIS A 113 -17.22 -33.02 -10.83
CA HIS A 113 -17.38 -31.79 -11.60
C HIS A 113 -16.41 -31.74 -12.76
N ILE A 114 -16.81 -31.02 -13.82
CA ILE A 114 -15.97 -30.83 -15.01
C ILE A 114 -14.73 -30.01 -14.63
N ASP A 115 -13.57 -30.46 -15.09
CA ASP A 115 -12.31 -29.72 -15.05
C ASP A 115 -12.43 -28.48 -15.95
N LYS A 116 -12.38 -27.30 -15.33
CA LYS A 116 -12.62 -26.03 -16.02
C LYS A 116 -11.29 -25.36 -16.39
N PRO A 117 -11.11 -24.87 -17.63
CA PRO A 117 -9.98 -24.02 -17.95
C PRO A 117 -10.07 -22.72 -17.14
N LEU A 118 -9.02 -22.42 -16.37
CA LEU A 118 -8.89 -21.17 -15.61
C LEU A 118 -8.12 -20.15 -16.45
N HIS A 119 -8.56 -18.89 -16.45
CA HIS A 119 -7.87 -17.79 -17.11
C HIS A 119 -7.02 -17.00 -16.11
N LEU A 120 -5.85 -16.52 -16.55
CA LEU A 120 -4.97 -15.69 -15.74
C LEU A 120 -5.36 -14.21 -15.89
N HIS A 121 -5.84 -13.60 -14.81
CA HIS A 121 -6.27 -12.20 -14.73
C HIS A 121 -5.27 -11.42 -13.91
N THR A 122 -4.62 -10.39 -14.49
CA THR A 122 -3.52 -9.66 -13.83
C THR A 122 -2.43 -10.57 -13.37
N THR A 123 -1.32 -10.02 -12.93
CA THR A 123 -0.30 -10.94 -12.43
C THR A 123 -0.72 -11.49 -11.07
N HIS A 124 -1.59 -10.78 -10.31
CA HIS A 124 -2.21 -11.30 -9.08
C HIS A 124 -3.30 -10.46 -8.38
N THR A 125 -3.18 -9.11 -8.33
CA THR A 125 -3.86 -8.31 -7.28
C THR A 125 -5.39 -8.22 -7.37
N PRO A 126 -6.02 -8.02 -8.53
CA PRO A 126 -7.46 -8.23 -8.71
C PRO A 126 -7.96 -9.56 -8.16
N THR A 127 -7.27 -10.66 -8.42
CA THR A 127 -7.64 -11.98 -7.92
C THR A 127 -7.60 -12.05 -6.39
N ILE A 128 -6.56 -11.48 -5.76
CA ILE A 128 -6.49 -11.39 -4.28
C ILE A 128 -7.67 -10.60 -3.71
N LEU A 129 -8.12 -9.58 -4.45
CA LEU A 129 -9.23 -8.71 -4.08
C LEU A 129 -10.60 -9.26 -4.50
N GLY A 130 -10.69 -10.49 -5.04
CA GLY A 130 -11.94 -11.09 -5.48
C GLY A 130 -12.57 -10.42 -6.70
N LEU A 131 -11.76 -9.69 -7.49
CA LEU A 131 -12.13 -9.09 -8.77
C LEU A 131 -11.75 -10.07 -9.88
N ASP A 132 -12.69 -10.89 -10.32
CA ASP A 132 -12.50 -11.88 -11.38
C ASP A 132 -13.56 -11.74 -12.50
N GLN A 133 -13.53 -12.60 -13.51
CA GLN A 133 -14.48 -12.53 -14.64
C GLN A 133 -15.77 -13.34 -14.44
N TYR A 134 -16.00 -14.00 -13.30
CA TYR A 134 -17.08 -14.98 -13.13
C TYR A 134 -18.10 -14.53 -12.07
N ASN A 135 -19.22 -13.97 -12.52
CA ASN A 135 -20.35 -13.54 -11.66
C ASN A 135 -19.90 -12.64 -10.49
N SER A 136 -18.97 -11.74 -10.79
CA SER A 136 -18.22 -10.93 -9.83
C SER A 136 -18.61 -9.45 -9.87
N PHE A 137 -18.08 -8.68 -8.92
CA PHE A 137 -18.21 -7.22 -8.88
C PHE A 137 -17.79 -6.54 -10.19
N TRP A 138 -16.82 -7.08 -10.94
CA TRP A 138 -16.44 -6.56 -12.26
C TRP A 138 -17.54 -6.68 -13.31
N GLN A 139 -18.27 -7.80 -13.36
CA GLN A 139 -19.36 -7.96 -14.31
C GLN A 139 -20.50 -6.98 -13.99
N GLN A 140 -20.87 -6.88 -12.71
CA GLN A 140 -21.97 -6.03 -12.26
C GLN A 140 -21.70 -4.55 -12.56
N SER A 141 -20.47 -4.10 -12.29
CA SER A 141 -20.05 -2.72 -12.53
C SER A 141 -19.60 -2.44 -13.97
N ASN A 142 -19.71 -3.40 -14.89
CA ASN A 142 -19.10 -3.33 -16.23
C ASN A 142 -17.67 -2.76 -16.17
N GLN A 143 -16.89 -3.24 -15.21
CA GLN A 143 -15.48 -2.89 -14.99
C GLN A 143 -15.20 -1.37 -14.88
N GLY A 144 -16.19 -0.57 -14.47
CA GLY A 144 -16.06 0.88 -14.30
C GLY A 144 -16.31 1.71 -15.56
N GLU A 145 -16.90 1.14 -16.61
CA GLU A 145 -17.18 1.84 -17.87
C GLU A 145 -17.91 3.19 -17.65
N GLY A 146 -17.39 4.27 -18.25
CA GLY A 146 -17.97 5.61 -18.15
C GLY A 146 -17.65 6.36 -16.86
N ILE A 147 -16.87 5.78 -15.94
CA ILE A 147 -16.29 6.49 -14.80
C ILE A 147 -14.96 7.10 -15.19
N ILE A 148 -14.68 8.32 -14.72
CA ILE A 148 -13.45 9.06 -15.03
C ILE A 148 -12.62 9.19 -13.75
N ILE A 149 -11.42 8.59 -13.75
CA ILE A 149 -10.44 8.72 -12.67
C ILE A 149 -9.42 9.81 -13.04
N GLY A 150 -9.39 10.89 -12.27
CA GLY A 150 -8.35 11.90 -12.34
C GLY A 150 -7.12 11.45 -11.54
N VAL A 151 -5.96 11.31 -12.18
CA VAL A 151 -4.69 10.89 -11.57
C VAL A 151 -3.76 12.10 -11.48
N LEU A 152 -3.50 12.59 -10.26
CA LEU A 152 -2.57 13.69 -10.01
C LEU A 152 -1.22 13.11 -9.59
N ASP A 153 -0.23 13.13 -10.48
CA ASP A 153 1.04 12.42 -10.28
C ASP A 153 2.20 12.99 -11.13
N SER A 154 3.20 12.18 -11.50
CA SER A 154 4.36 12.53 -12.32
C SER A 154 4.11 12.57 -13.83
N GLY A 155 2.87 12.31 -14.26
CA GLY A 155 2.48 12.25 -15.67
C GLY A 155 2.07 10.85 -16.08
N ILE A 156 2.03 10.60 -17.40
CA ILE A 156 1.67 9.30 -17.96
C ILE A 156 2.48 8.97 -19.21
N THR A 157 2.71 7.70 -19.49
CA THR A 157 3.29 7.20 -20.76
C THR A 157 2.17 6.79 -21.71
N PRO A 158 1.70 7.65 -22.65
CA PRO A 158 0.41 7.49 -23.33
C PRO A 158 0.30 6.26 -24.24
N ASP A 159 1.41 5.83 -24.83
CA ASP A 159 1.50 4.70 -25.77
C ASP A 159 1.70 3.35 -25.07
N HIS A 160 1.82 3.32 -23.75
CA HIS A 160 1.93 2.08 -23.01
C HIS A 160 0.65 1.23 -23.19
N PRO A 161 0.73 -0.10 -23.43
CA PRO A 161 -0.44 -0.95 -23.70
C PRO A 161 -1.57 -0.88 -22.66
N SER A 162 -1.24 -0.58 -21.40
CA SER A 162 -2.24 -0.37 -20.33
C SER A 162 -3.14 0.86 -20.54
N PHE A 163 -2.79 1.79 -21.42
CA PHE A 163 -3.55 3.01 -21.71
C PHE A 163 -4.03 3.10 -23.15
N ILE A 164 -3.87 2.01 -23.90
CA ILE A 164 -4.53 1.84 -25.19
C ILE A 164 -5.99 1.46 -24.90
N ALA A 165 -6.91 2.09 -25.64
CA ALA A 165 -8.32 1.75 -25.55
C ALA A 165 -8.56 0.35 -26.11
N ASP A 166 -9.26 -0.47 -25.32
CA ASP A 166 -9.96 -1.62 -25.86
C ASP A 166 -10.90 -1.12 -26.99
N PRO A 167 -10.93 -1.77 -28.16
CA PRO A 167 -11.87 -1.40 -29.23
C PRO A 167 -13.32 -1.27 -28.76
N ASP A 168 -13.72 -2.04 -27.74
CA ASP A 168 -15.07 -2.05 -27.19
C ASP A 168 -15.30 -0.98 -26.11
N LEU A 169 -14.28 -0.18 -25.75
CA LEU A 169 -14.42 0.91 -24.78
C LEU A 169 -15.15 2.11 -25.43
N PRO A 170 -16.35 2.50 -24.95
CA PRO A 170 -17.08 3.63 -25.50
C PRO A 170 -16.34 4.96 -25.37
N ALA A 171 -16.80 5.96 -26.11
CA ALA A 171 -16.32 7.34 -25.95
C ALA A 171 -16.56 7.86 -24.52
N PRO A 172 -15.73 8.82 -24.04
CA PRO A 172 -15.93 9.41 -22.72
C PRO A 172 -17.35 10.01 -22.56
N PRO A 173 -17.91 9.99 -21.33
CA PRO A 173 -19.22 10.56 -21.06
C PRO A 173 -19.32 12.05 -21.46
N LEU A 174 -20.51 12.49 -21.86
CA LEU A 174 -20.78 13.89 -22.27
C LEU A 174 -20.44 14.96 -21.22
N LYS A 175 -20.33 14.58 -19.94
CA LYS A 175 -19.93 15.49 -18.86
C LYS A 175 -18.43 15.86 -18.92
N TRP A 176 -17.62 15.07 -19.62
CA TRP A 176 -16.18 15.27 -19.75
C TRP A 176 -15.88 16.56 -20.51
N ARG A 177 -15.05 17.42 -19.92
CA ARG A 177 -14.67 18.73 -20.48
C ARG A 177 -13.17 18.94 -20.59
N GLY A 178 -12.37 17.95 -20.20
CA GLY A 178 -10.92 18.06 -20.20
C GLY A 178 -10.31 18.05 -21.60
N SER A 179 -9.06 18.50 -21.65
CA SER A 179 -8.26 18.60 -22.86
C SER A 179 -7.15 17.55 -22.90
N CYS A 180 -6.59 17.37 -24.11
CA CYS A 180 -5.47 16.48 -24.35
C CYS A 180 -4.27 17.29 -24.86
N ASN A 181 -3.35 17.63 -23.95
CA ASN A 181 -2.17 18.44 -24.25
C ASN A 181 -0.91 17.56 -24.37
N LEU A 182 -1.03 16.45 -25.11
CA LEU A 182 0.11 15.55 -25.38
C LEU A 182 1.02 16.10 -26.48
N PRO A 183 2.34 15.80 -26.45
CA PRO A 183 3.27 16.17 -27.52
C PRO A 183 2.91 15.54 -28.87
N ALA A 184 3.42 16.13 -29.95
CA ALA A 184 3.28 15.59 -31.30
C ALA A 184 3.73 14.12 -31.38
N GLY A 185 2.93 13.28 -32.04
CA GLY A 185 3.13 11.83 -32.11
C GLY A 185 2.29 11.03 -31.11
N PHE A 186 1.70 11.67 -30.11
CA PHE A 186 0.75 11.06 -29.18
C PHE A 186 -0.64 11.66 -29.33
N SER A 187 -1.66 10.90 -28.96
CA SER A 187 -3.05 11.36 -28.94
C SER A 187 -3.80 10.64 -27.83
N CYS A 188 -4.75 11.34 -27.23
CA CYS A 188 -5.66 10.72 -26.28
C CYS A 188 -6.53 9.68 -26.99
N THR A 189 -6.92 8.67 -26.23
CA THR A 189 -7.77 7.56 -26.68
C THR A 189 -9.06 7.58 -25.86
N ASN A 190 -9.97 6.64 -26.12
CA ASN A 190 -11.08 6.42 -25.20
C ASN A 190 -10.61 5.93 -23.82
N LYS A 191 -9.35 5.51 -23.66
CA LYS A 191 -8.82 5.08 -22.36
C LYS A 191 -8.16 6.22 -21.60
N LEU A 192 -7.16 6.86 -22.21
CA LEU A 192 -6.55 8.09 -21.73
C LEU A 192 -7.26 9.27 -22.39
N ILE A 193 -8.24 9.85 -21.72
CA ILE A 193 -9.16 10.84 -22.33
C ILE A 193 -8.69 12.29 -22.14
N GLY A 194 -7.74 12.51 -21.22
CA GLY A 194 -7.13 13.82 -20.96
C GLY A 194 -5.74 13.69 -20.38
N ALA A 195 -4.89 14.65 -20.71
CA ALA A 195 -3.52 14.71 -20.23
C ALA A 195 -3.06 16.16 -20.14
N GLU A 196 -2.76 16.61 -18.92
CA GLU A 196 -2.40 17.99 -18.61
C GLU A 196 -1.11 18.04 -17.77
N VAL A 197 -0.46 19.21 -17.77
CA VAL A 197 0.76 19.45 -17.01
C VAL A 197 0.71 20.81 -16.33
N PHE A 198 0.98 20.81 -15.03
CA PHE A 198 1.02 22.00 -14.20
C PHE A 198 2.35 22.06 -13.48
N LEU A 199 3.38 22.55 -14.17
CA LEU A 199 4.72 22.72 -13.62
C LEU A 199 5.19 24.16 -13.85
N SER A 200 5.68 24.81 -12.79
CA SER A 200 6.27 26.16 -12.84
C SER A 200 7.69 26.18 -13.43
N GLY A 201 8.31 25.03 -13.67
CA GLY A 201 9.62 24.85 -14.33
C GLY A 201 9.81 23.43 -14.89
N GLY A 202 10.83 23.21 -15.72
CA GLY A 202 11.11 21.91 -16.38
C GLY A 202 10.37 21.69 -17.71
N LYS A 203 10.41 20.45 -18.24
CA LYS A 203 9.68 20.11 -19.47
C LYS A 203 8.17 20.19 -19.21
N LYS A 204 7.49 21.11 -19.91
CA LYS A 204 6.03 21.28 -19.85
C LYS A 204 5.34 20.24 -20.70
N THR A 205 5.43 18.99 -20.28
CA THR A 205 4.82 17.85 -20.97
C THR A 205 4.09 16.97 -19.97
N PRO A 206 2.90 16.44 -20.30
CA PRO A 206 2.23 15.44 -19.47
C PRO A 206 2.93 14.07 -19.47
N ILE A 207 3.96 13.88 -20.29
CA ILE A 207 4.73 12.63 -20.37
C ILE A 207 5.40 12.33 -19.04
N ASP A 208 5.29 11.09 -18.59
CA ASP A 208 5.97 10.60 -17.39
C ASP A 208 7.45 10.30 -17.67
N ASP A 209 8.34 10.98 -16.95
CA ASP A 209 9.79 10.75 -16.97
C ASP A 209 10.32 10.18 -15.64
N ILE A 210 9.42 9.83 -14.71
CA ILE A 210 9.73 9.23 -13.41
C ILE A 210 9.25 7.77 -13.37
N GLY A 211 8.08 7.49 -13.93
CA GLY A 211 7.43 6.18 -13.95
C GLY A 211 6.30 6.02 -12.93
N HIS A 212 6.30 6.83 -11.85
CA HIS A 212 5.36 6.69 -10.73
C HIS A 212 3.90 6.88 -11.17
N GLY A 213 3.59 7.94 -11.91
CA GLY A 213 2.24 8.23 -12.40
C GLY A 213 1.71 7.18 -13.37
N THR A 214 2.56 6.67 -14.25
CA THR A 214 2.25 5.53 -15.13
C THR A 214 1.94 4.27 -14.33
N HIS A 215 2.72 3.99 -13.29
CA HIS A 215 2.50 2.82 -12.42
C HIS A 215 1.16 2.92 -11.69
N VAL A 216 0.90 4.08 -11.07
CA VAL A 216 -0.31 4.41 -10.31
C VAL A 216 -1.56 4.34 -11.19
N ALA A 217 -1.53 4.98 -12.37
CA ALA A 217 -2.64 4.95 -13.32
C ALA A 217 -2.94 3.52 -13.81
N GLY A 218 -1.90 2.72 -14.04
CA GLY A 218 -2.02 1.31 -14.41
C GLY A 218 -2.69 0.44 -13.34
N ILE A 219 -2.44 0.71 -12.06
CA ILE A 219 -3.10 0.00 -10.95
C ILE A 219 -4.56 0.40 -10.83
N ALA A 220 -4.88 1.69 -10.96
CA ALA A 220 -6.25 2.17 -10.80
C ALA A 220 -7.14 1.64 -11.92
N ALA A 221 -6.70 1.83 -13.17
CA ALA A 221 -7.51 1.56 -14.33
C ALA A 221 -6.68 1.14 -15.55
N GLY A 222 -5.58 0.40 -15.45
CA GLY A 222 -4.92 -0.14 -16.65
C GLY A 222 -5.85 -1.08 -17.44
N THR A 223 -5.88 -0.96 -18.77
CA THR A 223 -6.46 -1.97 -19.66
C THR A 223 -5.74 -3.32 -19.46
N PRO A 224 -6.41 -4.48 -19.57
CA PRO A 224 -5.75 -5.78 -19.46
C PRO A 224 -4.65 -5.96 -20.52
N VAL A 225 -3.44 -6.26 -20.07
CA VAL A 225 -2.26 -6.49 -20.91
C VAL A 225 -1.73 -7.92 -20.64
N PRO A 226 -1.91 -8.88 -21.56
CA PRO A 226 -1.42 -10.24 -21.40
C PRO A 226 0.11 -10.27 -21.37
N ASP A 227 0.72 -11.31 -20.81
CA ASP A 227 2.18 -11.49 -20.73
C ASP A 227 2.96 -10.30 -20.13
N ALA A 228 2.32 -9.55 -19.24
CA ALA A 228 3.00 -8.55 -18.43
C ALA A 228 3.90 -9.25 -17.41
N SER A 229 5.15 -8.81 -17.29
CA SER A 229 6.14 -9.34 -16.34
C SER A 229 7.25 -8.33 -16.11
N VAL A 230 7.93 -8.42 -14.97
CA VAL A 230 9.17 -7.69 -14.71
C VAL A 230 10.32 -8.69 -14.85
N LEU A 231 11.14 -8.54 -15.90
CA LEU A 231 12.25 -9.48 -16.18
C LEU A 231 11.80 -10.95 -16.22
N GLY A 232 10.60 -11.23 -16.76
CA GLY A 232 10.00 -12.56 -16.81
C GLY A 232 9.33 -13.02 -15.50
N GLN A 233 9.46 -12.25 -14.41
CA GLN A 233 8.86 -12.54 -13.11
C GLN A 233 7.46 -11.94 -12.96
N ALA A 234 6.65 -12.60 -12.14
CA ALA A 234 5.23 -12.36 -11.99
C ALA A 234 4.51 -12.28 -13.33
N ARG A 235 4.78 -13.22 -14.23
CA ARG A 235 4.15 -13.24 -15.56
C ARG A 235 2.65 -13.47 -15.45
N GLY A 236 1.86 -12.69 -16.18
CA GLY A 236 0.39 -12.76 -16.20
C GLY A 236 -0.23 -11.58 -16.93
N THR A 237 -1.52 -11.31 -16.70
CA THR A 237 -2.30 -10.36 -17.54
C THR A 237 -2.55 -9.00 -16.87
N ALA A 238 -1.54 -8.16 -16.62
CA ALA A 238 -1.70 -6.92 -15.83
C ALA A 238 -2.95 -6.09 -16.20
N SER A 239 -3.72 -5.63 -15.20
CA SER A 239 -4.94 -4.84 -15.36
C SER A 239 -5.13 -3.99 -14.10
N GLY A 240 -5.77 -2.84 -14.25
CA GLY A 240 -6.22 -2.06 -13.11
C GLY A 240 -7.44 -2.68 -12.44
N MET A 241 -7.82 -2.14 -11.28
CA MET A 241 -9.04 -2.58 -10.58
C MET A 241 -10.31 -2.15 -11.33
N ALA A 242 -10.27 -1.07 -12.12
CA ALA A 242 -11.37 -0.65 -12.99
C ALA A 242 -10.92 -0.55 -14.46
N PRO A 243 -10.74 -1.70 -15.17
CA PRO A 243 -10.12 -1.71 -16.50
C PRO A 243 -10.90 -0.95 -17.58
N LYS A 244 -12.21 -0.71 -17.41
CA LYS A 244 -13.02 0.09 -18.35
C LYS A 244 -13.26 1.53 -17.89
N ALA A 245 -12.73 1.96 -16.74
CA ALA A 245 -12.76 3.37 -16.37
C ALA A 245 -11.81 4.19 -17.26
N HIS A 246 -12.18 5.44 -17.54
CA HIS A 246 -11.33 6.39 -18.25
C HIS A 246 -10.28 7.00 -17.30
N ILE A 247 -9.12 7.37 -17.84
CA ILE A 247 -8.04 8.03 -17.12
C ILE A 247 -7.91 9.47 -17.64
N ALA A 248 -7.84 10.42 -16.72
CA ALA A 248 -7.40 11.79 -16.96
C ALA A 248 -6.12 12.04 -16.15
N SER A 249 -4.99 12.27 -16.81
CA SER A 249 -3.69 12.43 -16.16
C SER A 249 -3.34 13.91 -15.96
N TYR A 250 -2.99 14.29 -14.73
CA TYR A 250 -2.58 15.64 -14.37
C TYR A 250 -1.18 15.60 -13.76
N ARG A 251 -0.16 15.96 -14.57
CA ARG A 251 1.22 16.01 -14.10
C ARG A 251 1.43 17.21 -13.19
N VAL A 252 1.65 16.95 -11.91
CA VAL A 252 1.90 17.97 -10.87
C VAL A 252 3.26 17.80 -10.18
N CYS A 253 3.96 16.69 -10.47
CA CYS A 253 5.27 16.37 -9.92
C CYS A 253 6.41 16.49 -10.93
N THR A 254 7.55 16.92 -10.41
CA THR A 254 8.88 16.84 -11.04
C THR A 254 9.67 15.70 -10.40
N PRO A 255 10.84 15.29 -10.96
CA PRO A 255 11.70 14.27 -10.34
C PRO A 255 12.13 14.54 -8.90
N ILE A 256 12.05 15.79 -8.44
CA ILE A 256 12.58 16.23 -7.15
C ILE A 256 11.45 16.68 -6.20
N SER A 257 10.32 17.16 -6.72
CA SER A 257 9.23 17.69 -5.89
C SER A 257 7.88 17.73 -6.58
N CYS A 258 6.82 17.70 -5.76
CA CYS A 258 5.44 18.03 -6.14
C CYS A 258 5.04 19.29 -5.37
N SER A 259 4.96 20.45 -6.03
CA SER A 259 4.67 21.70 -5.31
C SER A 259 3.16 21.85 -5.02
N ASP A 260 2.84 22.47 -3.89
CA ASP A 260 1.45 22.69 -3.46
C ASP A 260 0.64 23.48 -4.50
N SER A 261 1.27 24.47 -5.16
CA SER A 261 0.64 25.24 -6.25
C SER A 261 0.22 24.38 -7.44
N ASN A 262 1.07 23.42 -7.82
CA ASN A 262 0.82 22.52 -8.95
C ASN A 262 -0.30 21.55 -8.60
N ILE A 263 -0.27 21.01 -7.38
CA ILE A 263 -1.31 20.11 -6.86
C ILE A 263 -2.66 20.80 -6.84
N ILE A 264 -2.75 22.00 -6.26
CA ILE A 264 -4.01 22.77 -6.22
C ILE A 264 -4.52 23.02 -7.65
N LYS A 265 -3.65 23.37 -8.60
CA LYS A 265 -4.06 23.59 -10.00
C LYS A 265 -4.52 22.30 -10.68
N GLY A 266 -3.87 21.17 -10.38
CA GLY A 266 -4.30 19.85 -10.84
C GLY A 266 -5.71 19.49 -10.36
N PHE A 267 -5.99 19.72 -9.07
CA PHE A 267 -7.34 19.52 -8.51
C PHE A 267 -8.36 20.44 -9.15
N ASP A 268 -8.04 21.72 -9.27
CA ASP A 268 -8.89 22.73 -9.90
C ASP A 268 -9.27 22.31 -11.33
N GLN A 269 -8.31 21.86 -12.13
CA GLN A 269 -8.57 21.37 -13.47
C GLN A 269 -9.40 20.08 -13.46
N ALA A 270 -9.05 19.09 -12.63
CA ALA A 270 -9.79 17.84 -12.55
C ALA A 270 -11.27 18.05 -12.19
N ILE A 271 -11.56 18.97 -11.27
CA ILE A 271 -12.93 19.35 -10.91
C ILE A 271 -13.66 19.99 -12.10
N MET A 272 -13.01 20.90 -12.83
CA MET A 272 -13.61 21.55 -14.01
C MET A 272 -13.85 20.59 -15.17
N ASP A 273 -12.97 19.60 -15.34
CA ASP A 273 -13.06 18.61 -16.40
C ASP A 273 -14.17 17.57 -16.17
N GLY A 274 -14.69 17.50 -14.94
CA GLY A 274 -15.82 16.63 -14.58
C GLY A 274 -15.42 15.19 -14.25
N VAL A 275 -14.25 14.99 -13.62
CA VAL A 275 -13.86 13.68 -13.11
C VAL A 275 -14.82 13.17 -12.03
N ASP A 276 -14.93 11.86 -11.86
CA ASP A 276 -15.79 11.23 -10.84
C ASP A 276 -15.08 11.00 -9.51
N LEU A 277 -13.79 10.72 -9.57
CA LEU A 277 -12.91 10.57 -8.41
C LEU A 277 -11.50 11.07 -8.75
N ILE A 278 -10.80 11.46 -7.70
CA ILE A 278 -9.39 11.87 -7.76
C ILE A 278 -8.56 10.86 -7.01
N GLN A 279 -7.60 10.28 -7.72
CA GLN A 279 -6.50 9.54 -7.16
C GLN A 279 -5.30 10.50 -7.02
N ILE A 280 -4.73 10.52 -5.82
CA ILE A 280 -3.49 11.22 -5.54
C ILE A 280 -2.63 10.30 -4.65
N SER A 281 -1.34 10.17 -4.96
CA SER A 281 -0.38 9.41 -4.15
C SER A 281 0.79 10.29 -3.78
N ILE A 282 0.44 11.45 -3.24
CA ILE A 282 1.35 12.52 -2.89
C ILE A 282 1.01 12.96 -1.47
N GLY A 283 2.04 13.05 -0.65
CA GLY A 283 1.97 13.56 0.71
C GLY A 283 3.11 14.54 0.95
N GLY A 284 3.03 15.24 2.07
CA GLY A 284 4.08 16.14 2.52
C GLY A 284 4.22 16.08 4.03
N LEU A 285 5.06 16.95 4.58
CA LEU A 285 5.16 17.14 6.02
C LEU A 285 3.80 17.53 6.61
N ASN A 286 3.59 17.17 7.88
CA ASN A 286 2.40 17.56 8.62
C ASN A 286 2.38 19.08 8.81
N ASP A 287 1.52 19.76 8.04
CA ASP A 287 1.23 21.19 8.15
C ASP A 287 -0.24 21.39 8.56
N ASP A 288 -0.54 22.57 9.09
CA ASP A 288 -1.91 22.96 9.41
C ASP A 288 -2.82 22.86 8.17
N TYR A 289 -4.04 22.33 8.35
CA TYR A 289 -4.99 22.11 7.26
C TYR A 289 -5.36 23.36 6.45
N PHE A 290 -5.33 24.54 7.07
CA PHE A 290 -5.61 25.80 6.37
C PHE A 290 -4.44 26.25 5.47
N ARG A 291 -3.24 25.66 5.62
CA ARG A 291 -2.07 25.89 4.78
C ARG A 291 -1.91 24.80 3.71
N ASN A 292 -2.26 23.55 4.04
CA ASN A 292 -2.16 22.39 3.15
C ASN A 292 -3.08 22.47 1.91
N GLY A 293 -2.52 22.47 0.70
CA GLY A 293 -3.26 22.57 -0.55
C GLY A 293 -4.07 21.33 -0.91
N ILE A 294 -3.59 20.11 -0.62
CA ILE A 294 -4.37 18.87 -0.80
C ILE A 294 -5.65 18.95 0.01
N VAL A 295 -5.58 19.41 1.26
CA VAL A 295 -6.74 19.52 2.14
C VAL A 295 -7.77 20.52 1.61
N LYS A 296 -7.34 21.73 1.22
CA LYS A 296 -8.22 22.76 0.65
C LYS A 296 -8.85 22.30 -0.68
N ALA A 297 -8.04 21.70 -1.55
CA ALA A 297 -8.48 21.32 -2.90
C ALA A 297 -9.38 20.08 -2.89
N SER A 298 -9.10 19.10 -2.03
CA SER A 298 -9.98 17.94 -1.82
C SER A 298 -11.32 18.34 -1.18
N PHE A 299 -11.37 19.36 -0.32
CA PHE A 299 -12.65 19.89 0.16
C PHE A 299 -13.45 20.52 -0.99
N ALA A 300 -12.81 21.25 -1.89
CA ALA A 300 -13.48 21.76 -3.09
C ALA A 300 -14.00 20.63 -4.00
N ALA A 301 -13.24 19.56 -4.18
CA ALA A 301 -13.68 18.36 -4.91
C ALA A 301 -14.90 17.70 -4.22
N LEU A 302 -14.86 17.59 -2.88
CA LEU A 302 -15.97 17.05 -2.08
C LEU A 302 -17.28 17.82 -2.29
N THR A 303 -17.24 19.16 -2.36
CA THR A 303 -18.44 19.98 -2.63
C THR A 303 -19.07 19.74 -4.00
N ARG A 304 -18.35 19.07 -4.90
CA ARG A 304 -18.81 18.65 -6.23
C ARG A 304 -19.15 17.15 -6.28
N GLY A 305 -19.14 16.46 -5.14
CA GLY A 305 -19.41 15.03 -5.07
C GLY A 305 -18.26 14.14 -5.57
N ILE A 306 -17.04 14.69 -5.66
CA ILE A 306 -15.85 13.98 -6.14
C ILE A 306 -15.06 13.44 -4.95
N LEU A 307 -14.93 12.11 -4.86
CA LEU A 307 -14.14 11.46 -3.82
C LEU A 307 -12.65 11.62 -4.10
N THR A 308 -11.87 12.01 -3.09
CA THR A 308 -10.41 11.96 -3.13
C THR A 308 -9.89 10.74 -2.37
N VAL A 309 -9.09 9.92 -3.04
CA VAL A 309 -8.39 8.77 -2.44
C VAL A 309 -6.90 9.12 -2.39
N ASN A 310 -6.33 9.12 -1.18
CA ASN A 310 -4.93 9.44 -0.96
C ASN A 310 -4.17 8.29 -0.27
N SER A 311 -2.88 8.21 -0.55
CA SER A 311 -1.94 7.35 0.17
C SER A 311 -1.73 7.86 1.61
N ALA A 312 -1.57 6.96 2.58
CA ALA A 312 -1.35 7.34 3.98
C ALA A 312 0.05 7.91 4.27
N GLY A 313 1.04 7.63 3.43
CA GLY A 313 2.45 8.02 3.61
C GLY A 313 3.36 6.82 3.83
N ASN A 314 4.67 7.03 3.61
CA ASN A 314 5.70 6.00 3.70
C ASN A 314 6.71 6.24 4.84
N GLU A 315 6.31 7.04 5.84
CA GLU A 315 7.12 7.48 6.98
C GLU A 315 6.91 6.61 8.23
N GLY A 316 6.21 5.48 8.09
CA GLY A 316 6.14 4.45 9.13
C GLY A 316 7.50 3.81 9.41
N PRO A 317 7.63 3.05 10.52
CA PRO A 317 6.57 2.60 11.41
C PRO A 317 6.32 3.51 12.61
N ALA A 318 6.95 4.69 12.64
CA ALA A 318 6.77 5.64 13.72
C ALA A 318 5.28 5.97 13.91
N LYS A 319 4.85 6.09 15.18
CA LYS A 319 3.49 6.51 15.51
C LYS A 319 3.25 7.92 14.95
N SER A 320 2.01 8.18 14.57
CA SER A 320 1.57 9.52 14.15
C SER A 320 2.31 10.09 12.93
N SER A 321 2.67 9.23 11.98
CA SER A 321 3.36 9.57 10.75
C SER A 321 2.43 9.77 9.55
N VAL A 322 1.12 9.51 9.70
CA VAL A 322 0.12 9.81 8.67
C VAL A 322 0.01 11.32 8.45
N ASN A 323 -0.19 11.73 7.18
CA ASN A 323 -0.29 13.13 6.80
C ASN A 323 -1.56 13.45 5.99
N SER A 324 -1.88 14.75 5.86
CA SER A 324 -3.03 15.28 5.11
C SER A 324 -4.38 14.63 5.47
N ASP A 325 -4.51 14.25 6.73
CA ASP A 325 -5.36 13.14 7.17
C ASP A 325 -6.78 13.53 7.57
N VAL A 326 -7.35 14.45 6.79
CA VAL A 326 -8.70 14.99 6.98
C VAL A 326 -9.80 13.94 6.76
N PRO A 327 -10.99 14.11 7.37
CA PRO A 327 -12.05 13.10 7.31
C PRO A 327 -12.60 12.84 5.90
N TRP A 328 -12.66 13.84 5.03
CA TRP A 328 -13.28 13.69 3.70
C TRP A 328 -12.39 13.00 2.65
N ILE A 329 -11.11 12.77 2.95
CA ILE A 329 -10.20 12.00 2.09
C ILE A 329 -10.14 10.56 2.58
N LEU A 330 -10.26 9.58 1.67
CA LEU A 330 -10.02 8.17 1.96
C LEU A 330 -8.51 7.86 1.95
N HIS A 331 -7.95 7.59 3.13
CA HIS A 331 -6.52 7.34 3.34
C HIS A 331 -6.18 5.86 3.38
N VAL A 332 -5.21 5.45 2.57
CA VAL A 332 -4.91 4.04 2.33
C VAL A 332 -3.48 3.69 2.78
N GLY A 333 -3.39 2.78 3.75
CA GLY A 333 -2.12 2.15 4.15
C GLY A 333 -1.74 0.97 3.26
N ALA A 334 -0.48 0.54 3.34
CA ALA A 334 0.07 -0.49 2.46
C ALA A 334 0.18 -1.86 3.15
N ALA A 335 -0.28 -2.89 2.45
CA ALA A 335 -0.16 -4.28 2.86
C ALA A 335 0.61 -5.12 1.85
N ASN A 336 1.23 -6.21 2.31
CA ASN A 336 1.82 -7.21 1.43
C ASN A 336 0.76 -8.04 0.70
N ILE A 337 1.22 -8.78 -0.30
CA ILE A 337 0.43 -9.82 -0.99
C ILE A 337 1.09 -11.17 -0.82
N ASP A 338 0.39 -12.24 -1.17
CA ASP A 338 0.91 -13.61 -1.05
C ASP A 338 1.74 -14.06 -2.25
N ARG A 339 2.24 -13.12 -3.05
CA ARG A 339 3.23 -13.35 -4.10
C ARG A 339 4.60 -12.89 -3.63
N ARG A 340 5.63 -13.68 -3.94
CA ARG A 340 7.03 -13.35 -3.69
C ARG A 340 7.88 -13.73 -4.89
N VAL A 341 8.87 -12.91 -5.24
CA VAL A 341 9.90 -13.30 -6.21
C VAL A 341 11.16 -13.68 -5.44
N THR A 342 11.34 -14.98 -5.23
CA THR A 342 12.20 -15.52 -4.19
C THR A 342 13.64 -15.66 -4.66
N ALA A 343 14.57 -15.19 -3.83
CA ALA A 343 16.00 -15.50 -3.91
C ALA A 343 16.45 -16.04 -2.55
N VAL A 344 17.43 -16.95 -2.54
CA VAL A 344 17.93 -17.58 -1.33
C VAL A 344 19.45 -17.43 -1.29
N LEU A 345 19.95 -16.83 -0.21
CA LEU A 345 21.38 -16.80 0.10
C LEU A 345 21.71 -18.03 0.96
N ARG A 346 22.59 -18.90 0.48
CA ARG A 346 23.17 -19.99 1.26
C ARG A 346 24.62 -19.63 1.59
N LEU A 347 24.96 -19.62 2.87
CA LEU A 347 26.33 -19.44 3.34
C LEU A 347 27.05 -20.80 3.37
N ASP A 348 28.37 -20.78 3.30
CA ASP A 348 29.25 -21.94 3.39
C ASP A 348 29.11 -22.78 4.67
N ASN A 349 28.67 -22.18 5.78
CA ASN A 349 28.32 -22.90 7.00
C ASN A 349 26.95 -23.61 6.96
N GLY A 350 26.24 -23.53 5.82
CA GLY A 350 24.93 -24.14 5.61
C GLY A 350 23.72 -23.29 6.03
N MET A 351 23.92 -22.10 6.60
CA MET A 351 22.80 -21.20 6.88
C MET A 351 22.14 -20.71 5.59
N GLU A 352 20.81 -20.66 5.58
CA GLU A 352 20.02 -20.15 4.46
C GLU A 352 19.15 -18.97 4.86
N PHE A 353 19.12 -17.96 4.00
CA PHE A 353 18.32 -16.75 4.17
C PHE A 353 17.44 -16.52 2.95
N VAL A 354 16.13 -16.42 3.18
CA VAL A 354 15.14 -16.21 2.12
C VAL A 354 14.90 -14.71 1.97
N GLY A 355 15.15 -14.19 0.77
CA GLY A 355 14.96 -12.80 0.42
C GLY A 355 14.21 -12.66 -0.90
N MET A 356 14.26 -11.46 -1.48
CA MET A 356 13.58 -11.13 -2.73
C MET A 356 14.50 -10.50 -3.77
N SER A 357 14.21 -10.77 -5.05
CA SER A 357 14.84 -10.13 -6.21
C SER A 357 14.04 -10.41 -7.48
N ALA A 358 13.71 -9.38 -8.26
CA ALA A 358 13.09 -9.58 -9.58
C ALA A 358 14.12 -10.01 -10.64
N TYR A 359 15.40 -9.72 -10.43
CA TYR A 359 16.46 -10.23 -11.30
C TYR A 359 16.75 -11.71 -10.96
N GLN A 360 16.39 -12.60 -11.89
CA GLN A 360 16.49 -14.05 -11.72
C GLN A 360 17.31 -14.63 -12.89
N PRO A 361 18.66 -14.60 -12.82
CA PRO A 361 19.52 -15.17 -13.85
C PRO A 361 19.41 -16.70 -13.87
N ASP A 362 19.98 -17.33 -14.89
CA ASP A 362 19.99 -18.80 -15.03
C ASP A 362 20.57 -19.46 -13.76
N PRO A 363 19.87 -20.40 -13.12
CA PRO A 363 20.35 -21.08 -11.91
C PRO A 363 21.73 -21.75 -12.06
N SER A 364 22.12 -22.15 -13.27
CA SER A 364 23.46 -22.71 -13.55
C SER A 364 24.59 -21.69 -13.39
N THR A 365 24.27 -20.39 -13.33
CA THR A 365 25.22 -19.30 -13.08
C THR A 365 25.40 -18.99 -11.60
N ALA A 366 24.75 -19.74 -10.70
CA ALA A 366 24.99 -19.63 -9.27
C ALA A 366 26.42 -20.10 -8.95
N VAL A 367 27.23 -19.19 -8.42
CA VAL A 367 28.62 -19.44 -8.04
C VAL A 367 28.77 -19.11 -6.56
N ASP A 368 29.58 -19.91 -5.88
CA ASP A 368 29.98 -19.63 -4.51
C ASP A 368 31.07 -18.57 -4.49
N LEU A 369 30.81 -17.44 -3.84
CA LEU A 369 31.64 -16.25 -3.92
C LEU A 369 31.96 -15.70 -2.52
N PRO A 370 33.16 -15.13 -2.32
CA PRO A 370 33.51 -14.48 -1.06
C PRO A 370 32.72 -13.18 -0.85
N PHE A 371 32.56 -12.78 0.40
CA PHE A 371 31.89 -11.54 0.77
C PHE A 371 32.84 -10.37 0.99
N VAL A 372 32.29 -9.16 0.86
CA VAL A 372 32.92 -7.92 1.32
C VAL A 372 31.86 -6.99 1.91
N TYR A 373 32.16 -6.39 3.06
CA TYR A 373 31.27 -5.45 3.73
C TYR A 373 31.97 -4.10 3.92
N PRO A 374 31.80 -3.14 3.00
CA PRO A 374 32.39 -1.80 3.13
C PRO A 374 31.95 -1.06 4.39
N GLY A 375 30.74 -1.34 4.89
CA GLY A 375 30.17 -0.71 6.09
C GLY A 375 30.93 -0.96 7.39
N VAL A 376 32.00 -1.76 7.39
CA VAL A 376 32.95 -1.84 8.52
C VAL A 376 33.60 -0.49 8.86
N LYS A 377 33.68 0.45 7.89
CA LYS A 377 34.15 1.82 8.14
C LYS A 377 33.13 2.70 8.87
N ASN A 378 31.89 2.23 9.01
CA ASN A 378 30.81 2.89 9.75
C ASN A 378 30.53 4.35 9.33
N THR A 379 30.65 4.65 8.04
CA THR A 379 30.22 5.93 7.46
C THR A 379 28.90 5.76 6.74
N GLU A 380 28.10 6.82 6.62
CA GLU A 380 26.83 6.79 5.89
C GLU A 380 27.00 6.31 4.43
N GLU A 381 28.09 6.69 3.78
CA GLU A 381 28.40 6.29 2.40
C GLU A 381 28.70 4.80 2.30
N THR A 382 29.50 4.27 3.22
CA THR A 382 29.95 2.87 3.21
C THR A 382 28.88 1.90 3.67
N LEU A 383 28.05 2.29 4.63
CA LEU A 383 26.88 1.51 5.06
C LEU A 383 25.88 1.33 3.90
N ALA A 384 25.68 2.36 3.09
CA ALA A 384 24.71 2.36 2.00
C ALA A 384 25.31 2.04 0.62
N CYS A 385 26.61 1.74 0.50
CA CYS A 385 27.27 1.52 -0.79
C CYS A 385 27.06 2.68 -1.79
N GLN A 386 27.21 3.92 -1.32
CA GLN A 386 27.11 5.12 -2.15
C GLN A 386 28.29 5.25 -3.12
N LYS A 387 28.21 6.19 -4.07
CA LYS A 387 29.28 6.43 -5.03
C LYS A 387 30.60 6.77 -4.29
N GLY A 388 31.70 6.13 -4.70
CA GLY A 388 33.02 6.30 -4.07
C GLY A 388 33.26 5.45 -2.81
N SER A 389 32.21 4.88 -2.20
CA SER A 389 32.33 4.12 -0.94
C SER A 389 33.07 2.79 -1.05
N MET A 390 33.27 2.28 -2.28
CA MET A 390 34.04 1.06 -2.54
C MET A 390 35.56 1.29 -2.50
N ALA A 391 36.03 2.55 -2.43
CA ALA A 391 37.45 2.87 -2.43
C ALA A 391 38.18 2.26 -1.22
N GLY A 392 39.24 1.52 -1.51
CA GLY A 392 40.05 0.81 -0.50
C GLY A 392 39.48 -0.55 -0.07
N PHE A 393 38.50 -1.10 -0.79
CA PHE A 393 38.01 -2.47 -0.60
C PHE A 393 38.26 -3.32 -1.84
N ASP A 394 38.67 -4.57 -1.64
CA ASP A 394 38.77 -5.56 -2.73
C ASP A 394 37.38 -6.18 -2.99
N VAL A 395 36.67 -5.61 -3.95
CA VAL A 395 35.28 -5.97 -4.31
C VAL A 395 35.19 -6.83 -5.57
N VAL A 396 36.28 -6.97 -6.33
CA VAL A 396 36.26 -7.61 -7.65
C VAL A 396 35.90 -9.09 -7.51
N GLY A 397 34.83 -9.52 -8.20
CA GLY A 397 34.38 -10.91 -8.16
C GLY A 397 33.67 -11.32 -6.85
N LYS A 398 33.35 -10.37 -5.95
CA LYS A 398 32.77 -10.67 -4.63
C LYS A 398 31.30 -10.29 -4.51
N ILE A 399 30.63 -10.82 -3.47
CA ILE A 399 29.30 -10.38 -3.05
C ILE A 399 29.45 -9.23 -2.05
N VAL A 400 28.88 -8.05 -2.37
CA VAL A 400 28.96 -6.86 -1.52
C VAL A 400 27.72 -6.74 -0.63
N LEU A 401 27.91 -6.52 0.67
CA LEU A 401 26.82 -6.24 1.61
C LEU A 401 26.55 -4.73 1.67
N CYS A 402 25.30 -4.34 1.44
CA CYS A 402 24.87 -2.94 1.40
C CYS A 402 23.58 -2.74 2.19
N GLY A 403 23.54 -1.78 3.11
CA GLY A 403 22.31 -1.38 3.79
C GLY A 403 21.35 -0.60 2.87
N VAL A 404 20.05 -0.73 3.11
CA VAL A 404 19.05 0.20 2.53
C VAL A 404 19.23 1.62 3.11
N GLY A 405 18.97 2.64 2.28
CA GLY A 405 19.06 4.07 2.63
C GLY A 405 19.89 4.90 1.64
N HIS A 406 19.82 6.24 1.71
CA HIS A 406 20.50 7.25 0.86
C HIS A 406 20.20 7.20 -0.65
N ASN A 407 20.60 6.15 -1.35
CA ASN A 407 20.32 5.92 -2.77
C ASN A 407 19.45 4.66 -2.96
N ASN A 408 18.76 4.58 -4.09
CA ASN A 408 17.90 3.42 -4.37
C ASN A 408 18.72 2.14 -4.57
N ASN A 409 18.11 0.98 -4.30
CA ASN A 409 18.80 -0.31 -4.31
C ASN A 409 19.37 -0.70 -5.68
N ILE A 410 18.74 -0.25 -6.76
CA ILE A 410 19.17 -0.51 -8.14
C ILE A 410 20.46 0.27 -8.42
N GLU A 411 20.56 1.51 -7.95
CA GLU A 411 21.75 2.34 -8.05
C GLU A 411 22.92 1.77 -7.25
N LYS A 412 22.68 1.24 -6.05
CA LYS A 412 23.70 0.50 -5.28
C LYS A 412 24.27 -0.65 -6.09
N ALA A 413 23.40 -1.44 -6.72
CA ALA A 413 23.81 -2.55 -7.57
C ALA A 413 24.60 -2.09 -8.81
N LYS A 414 24.26 -0.93 -9.40
CA LYS A 414 25.04 -0.31 -10.48
C LYS A 414 26.44 0.13 -10.02
N ILE A 415 26.55 0.74 -8.85
CA ILE A 415 27.82 1.16 -8.24
C ILE A 415 28.71 -0.05 -7.96
N VAL A 416 28.16 -1.09 -7.33
CA VAL A 416 28.86 -2.35 -7.04
C VAL A 416 29.33 -3.02 -8.33
N LYS A 417 28.46 -3.12 -9.34
CA LYS A 417 28.82 -3.67 -10.66
C LYS A 417 29.97 -2.89 -11.30
N ALA A 418 29.90 -1.56 -11.27
CA ALA A 418 30.93 -0.70 -11.86
C ALA A 418 32.29 -0.83 -11.14
N ALA A 419 32.29 -1.17 -9.85
CA ALA A 419 33.50 -1.46 -9.08
C ALA A 419 34.02 -2.89 -9.29
N GLY A 420 33.35 -3.74 -10.09
CA GLY A 420 33.74 -5.13 -10.37
C GLY A 420 33.10 -6.18 -9.46
N GLY A 421 32.15 -5.79 -8.59
CA GLY A 421 31.41 -6.72 -7.75
C GLY A 421 30.52 -7.67 -8.56
N ALA A 422 30.46 -8.93 -8.13
CA ALA A 422 29.74 -10.01 -8.81
C ALA A 422 28.31 -10.20 -8.30
N GLY A 423 28.01 -9.73 -7.08
CA GLY A 423 26.66 -9.75 -6.52
C GLY A 423 26.48 -8.78 -5.36
N ILE A 424 25.23 -8.67 -4.88
CA ILE A 424 24.88 -7.78 -3.77
C ILE A 424 23.89 -8.43 -2.80
N VAL A 425 24.15 -8.31 -1.50
CA VAL A 425 23.16 -8.57 -0.45
C VAL A 425 22.70 -7.22 0.07
N VAL A 426 21.45 -6.87 -0.19
CA VAL A 426 20.82 -5.67 0.34
C VAL A 426 20.21 -6.01 1.69
N MET A 427 20.74 -5.36 2.74
CA MET A 427 20.38 -5.59 4.12
C MET A 427 19.33 -4.57 4.56
N ASN A 428 18.22 -5.07 5.09
CA ASN A 428 17.19 -4.18 5.62
C ASN A 428 17.64 -3.50 6.91
N GLN A 429 17.00 -2.37 7.22
CA GLN A 429 17.23 -1.62 8.46
C GLN A 429 16.23 -2.02 9.54
N ARG A 430 16.55 -1.71 10.80
CA ARG A 430 15.72 -2.08 11.97
C ARG A 430 14.27 -1.65 11.83
N TRP A 431 14.01 -0.43 11.35
CA TRP A 431 12.66 0.11 11.18
C TRP A 431 11.88 -0.52 10.02
N ASN A 432 12.56 -1.18 9.08
CA ASN A 432 11.92 -1.88 7.97
C ASN A 432 11.68 -3.38 8.25
N ALA A 433 12.41 -3.95 9.22
CA ALA A 433 12.27 -5.31 9.71
C ALA A 433 12.03 -6.35 8.59
N TYR A 434 10.79 -6.83 8.41
CA TYR A 434 10.45 -7.91 7.47
C TYR A 434 9.97 -7.43 6.09
N THR A 435 9.76 -6.12 5.89
CA THR A 435 9.32 -5.60 4.58
C THR A 435 10.51 -5.53 3.62
N ILE A 436 10.52 -6.41 2.62
CA ILE A 436 11.58 -6.56 1.61
C ILE A 436 11.02 -6.41 0.19
N ASN A 437 11.91 -6.05 -0.75
CA ASN A 437 11.53 -5.71 -2.13
C ASN A 437 12.11 -6.68 -3.15
N ALA A 438 11.35 -6.96 -4.20
CA ALA A 438 11.81 -7.67 -5.39
C ALA A 438 12.31 -6.67 -6.44
N ASP A 439 13.40 -5.95 -6.16
CA ASP A 439 13.91 -4.94 -7.07
C ASP A 439 14.50 -5.58 -8.36
N PRO A 440 14.33 -4.95 -9.54
CA PRO A 440 14.90 -5.42 -10.81
C PRO A 440 16.37 -5.04 -10.96
N TYR A 441 17.23 -5.67 -10.16
CA TYR A 441 18.67 -5.40 -10.12
C TYR A 441 19.41 -5.65 -11.45
N VAL A 442 20.59 -5.04 -11.59
CA VAL A 442 21.46 -5.15 -12.79
C VAL A 442 22.52 -6.25 -12.72
N ILE A 443 22.63 -6.91 -11.55
CA ILE A 443 23.53 -8.01 -11.18
C ILE A 443 22.80 -8.95 -10.21
N PRO A 444 23.29 -10.19 -9.99
CA PRO A 444 22.75 -11.08 -8.94
C PRO A 444 22.63 -10.36 -7.60
N ALA A 445 21.44 -10.43 -7.01
CA ALA A 445 21.10 -9.64 -5.83
C ALA A 445 20.04 -10.34 -4.99
N ILE A 446 20.05 -10.06 -3.68
CA ILE A 446 19.02 -10.49 -2.74
C ILE A 446 18.78 -9.39 -1.69
N HIS A 447 17.52 -9.02 -1.48
CA HIS A 447 17.12 -8.18 -0.36
C HIS A 447 16.62 -9.06 0.80
N VAL A 448 17.32 -9.01 1.94
CA VAL A 448 17.05 -9.83 3.14
C VAL A 448 16.48 -8.98 4.28
N SER A 449 15.74 -9.61 5.19
CA SER A 449 15.16 -8.94 6.37
C SER A 449 16.25 -8.40 7.31
N TYR A 450 15.88 -7.49 8.22
CA TYR A 450 16.82 -6.97 9.22
C TYR A 450 17.38 -8.08 10.10
N ASN A 451 16.52 -8.98 10.59
CA ASN A 451 16.94 -10.08 11.46
C ASN A 451 17.88 -11.06 10.74
N ASP A 452 17.69 -11.27 9.45
CA ASP A 452 18.60 -12.09 8.64
C ASP A 452 19.92 -11.36 8.36
N ALA A 453 19.86 -10.05 8.10
CA ALA A 453 21.05 -9.22 7.92
C ALA A 453 21.97 -9.26 9.15
N ILE A 454 21.43 -9.15 10.36
CA ILE A 454 22.22 -9.25 11.59
C ILE A 454 22.93 -10.61 11.70
N LYS A 455 22.23 -11.71 11.42
CA LYS A 455 22.83 -13.07 11.44
C LYS A 455 23.94 -13.23 10.40
N ILE A 456 23.76 -12.68 9.21
CA ILE A 456 24.78 -12.68 8.16
C ILE A 456 26.00 -11.87 8.62
N LEU A 457 25.79 -10.65 9.12
CA LEU A 457 26.87 -9.79 9.61
C LEU A 457 27.65 -10.42 10.77
N ASP A 458 26.96 -11.05 11.73
CA ASP A 458 27.60 -11.72 12.87
C ASP A 458 28.44 -12.90 12.42
N TYR A 459 27.98 -13.67 11.43
CA TYR A 459 28.78 -14.73 10.83
C TYR A 459 30.06 -14.19 10.17
N LEU A 460 29.96 -13.14 9.34
CA LEU A 460 31.09 -12.54 8.65
C LEU A 460 32.14 -11.94 9.60
N LYS A 461 31.75 -11.47 10.79
CA LYS A 461 32.71 -11.03 11.83
C LYS A 461 33.57 -12.19 12.34
N THR A 462 33.02 -13.39 12.39
CA THR A 462 33.70 -14.59 12.93
C THR A 462 34.47 -15.38 11.87
N ASN A 463 34.17 -15.17 10.58
CA ASN A 463 34.81 -15.87 9.47
C ASN A 463 35.15 -14.90 8.31
N GLN A 464 36.42 -14.50 8.22
CA GLN A 464 36.91 -13.59 7.18
C GLN A 464 36.98 -14.19 5.77
N ASN A 465 36.95 -15.52 5.65
CA ASN A 465 36.94 -16.25 4.38
C ASN A 465 35.55 -16.79 4.02
N ALA A 466 34.51 -16.26 4.66
CA ALA A 466 33.14 -16.68 4.42
C ALA A 466 32.76 -16.50 2.94
N THR A 467 32.09 -17.52 2.43
CA THR A 467 31.57 -17.58 1.06
C THR A 467 30.07 -17.85 1.08
N GLY A 468 29.40 -17.51 -0.01
CA GLY A 468 28.00 -17.83 -0.17
C GLY A 468 27.54 -17.79 -1.61
N THR A 469 26.41 -18.47 -1.82
CA THR A 469 25.77 -18.62 -3.12
C THR A 469 24.38 -18.02 -3.08
N ILE A 470 24.03 -17.17 -4.06
CA ILE A 470 22.67 -16.68 -4.26
C ILE A 470 21.97 -17.58 -5.29
N THR A 471 20.87 -18.20 -4.90
CA THR A 471 20.02 -19.00 -5.78
C THR A 471 18.67 -18.34 -6.02
N PHE A 472 18.10 -18.60 -7.18
CA PHE A 472 16.95 -17.89 -7.74
C PHE A 472 15.80 -18.89 -7.93
N LYS A 473 14.66 -18.65 -7.27
CA LYS A 473 13.51 -19.58 -7.23
C LYS A 473 12.32 -19.12 -8.08
N GLY A 474 12.43 -17.94 -8.70
CA GLY A 474 11.37 -17.33 -9.49
C GLY A 474 10.21 -16.81 -8.64
N THR A 475 9.04 -16.71 -9.27
CA THR A 475 7.81 -16.21 -8.64
C THR A 475 7.06 -17.33 -7.95
N GLU A 476 6.83 -17.15 -6.65
CA GLU A 476 6.03 -18.04 -5.81
C GLU A 476 4.73 -17.33 -5.39
N TYR A 477 3.68 -18.13 -5.19
CA TYR A 477 2.36 -17.67 -4.76
C TYR A 477 1.93 -18.44 -3.51
N GLY A 478 0.94 -17.93 -2.78
CA GLY A 478 0.45 -18.56 -1.56
C GLY A 478 1.36 -18.35 -0.35
N ILE A 479 2.26 -17.36 -0.39
CA ILE A 479 3.12 -17.02 0.74
C ILE A 479 2.30 -16.55 1.95
N ARG A 480 2.72 -16.96 3.14
CA ARG A 480 2.06 -16.66 4.41
C ARG A 480 3.05 -16.17 5.46
N PRO A 481 2.61 -15.34 6.43
CA PRO A 481 1.28 -14.73 6.54
C PRO A 481 1.07 -13.65 5.46
N SER A 482 -0.19 -13.47 5.04
CA SER A 482 -0.60 -12.42 4.10
C SER A 482 -2.12 -12.19 4.19
N PRO A 483 -2.61 -10.93 4.17
CA PRO A 483 -1.83 -9.70 4.16
C PRO A 483 -1.13 -9.43 5.50
N THR A 484 -0.04 -8.67 5.46
CA THR A 484 0.64 -8.03 6.59
C THR A 484 0.77 -6.53 6.32
N VAL A 485 0.82 -5.70 7.36
CA VAL A 485 1.05 -4.26 7.20
C VAL A 485 2.52 -4.02 6.91
N ALA A 486 2.80 -3.26 5.85
CA ALA A 486 4.17 -2.90 5.49
C ALA A 486 4.80 -1.98 6.54
N SER A 487 6.09 -2.17 6.81
CA SER A 487 6.79 -1.42 7.85
C SER A 487 6.74 0.09 7.62
N PHE A 488 6.96 0.50 6.37
CA PHE A 488 6.98 1.89 5.94
C PHE A 488 5.59 2.54 5.93
N SER A 489 4.50 1.77 5.95
CA SER A 489 3.15 2.33 5.88
C SER A 489 2.94 3.27 7.06
N SER A 490 2.61 4.54 6.81
CA SER A 490 2.44 5.53 7.86
C SER A 490 1.32 5.18 8.85
N ARG A 491 1.52 5.55 10.12
CA ARG A 491 0.68 5.14 11.25
C ARG A 491 -0.10 6.31 11.83
N GLY A 492 -1.28 6.03 12.35
CA GLY A 492 -1.95 6.91 13.31
C GLY A 492 -1.34 6.83 14.72
N PRO A 493 -1.97 7.45 15.72
CA PRO A 493 -3.09 8.40 15.59
C PRO A 493 -2.65 9.69 14.87
N SER A 494 -3.61 10.42 14.30
CA SER A 494 -3.35 11.78 13.84
C SER A 494 -2.90 12.71 14.96
N LEU A 495 -2.00 13.65 14.64
CA LEU A 495 -1.71 14.79 15.53
C LEU A 495 -2.65 15.98 15.32
N LEU A 496 -3.39 16.03 14.20
CA LEU A 496 -4.08 17.24 13.74
C LEU A 496 -5.61 17.08 13.68
N ASN A 497 -6.12 15.88 13.36
CA ASN A 497 -7.53 15.70 13.01
C ASN A 497 -8.50 15.66 14.20
N GLY A 498 -8.01 15.84 15.43
CA GLY A 498 -8.83 15.89 16.63
C GLY A 498 -9.36 14.54 17.14
N GLY A 499 -8.91 13.41 16.57
CA GLY A 499 -9.26 12.07 17.04
C GLY A 499 -10.15 11.26 16.08
N ILE A 500 -9.92 11.40 14.78
CA ILE A 500 -10.47 10.48 13.76
C ILE A 500 -9.40 9.43 13.42
N LEU A 501 -9.81 8.17 13.39
CA LEU A 501 -8.90 7.06 13.17
C LEU A 501 -8.29 7.11 11.77
N LYS A 502 -6.97 6.89 11.69
CA LYS A 502 -6.19 6.81 10.44
C LYS A 502 -5.08 5.74 10.52
N PRO A 503 -4.69 5.11 9.39
CA PRO A 503 -5.31 5.22 8.06
C PRO A 503 -6.75 4.70 8.07
N ASP A 504 -7.53 4.93 7.02
CA ASP A 504 -8.91 4.47 6.97
C ASP A 504 -8.99 2.96 6.72
N VAL A 505 -8.17 2.46 5.77
CA VAL A 505 -8.06 1.06 5.38
C VAL A 505 -6.63 0.75 4.93
N ILE A 506 -6.32 -0.53 4.73
CA ILE A 506 -5.11 -0.99 4.03
C ILE A 506 -5.47 -1.73 2.73
N ALA A 507 -4.56 -1.70 1.76
CA ALA A 507 -4.70 -2.39 0.48
C ALA A 507 -3.33 -2.86 -0.05
N PRO A 508 -3.27 -3.72 -1.09
CA PRO A 508 -2.02 -4.19 -1.66
C PRO A 508 -1.08 -3.04 -2.07
N GLY A 509 0.10 -2.98 -1.46
CA GLY A 509 1.06 -1.88 -1.67
C GLY A 509 2.53 -2.29 -1.65
N VAL A 510 2.85 -3.59 -1.65
CA VAL A 510 4.24 -4.07 -1.63
C VAL A 510 4.48 -5.01 -2.82
N ASN A 511 5.54 -4.74 -3.59
CA ASN A 511 5.93 -5.51 -4.78
C ASN A 511 4.80 -5.64 -5.81
N ILE A 512 4.11 -4.53 -6.08
CA ILE A 512 2.97 -4.45 -7.01
C ILE A 512 3.49 -4.27 -8.43
N LEU A 513 3.07 -5.15 -9.33
CA LEU A 513 3.47 -5.09 -10.73
C LEU A 513 2.46 -4.23 -11.50
N SER A 514 2.94 -3.18 -12.18
CA SER A 514 2.14 -2.30 -13.02
C SER A 514 2.99 -1.72 -14.16
N ALA A 515 2.33 -0.98 -15.05
CA ALA A 515 2.94 -0.27 -16.17
C ALA A 515 4.11 0.61 -15.71
N TRP A 516 5.14 0.72 -16.55
CA TRP A 516 6.31 1.53 -16.25
C TRP A 516 6.79 2.29 -17.48
N ALA A 517 7.34 3.49 -17.26
CA ALA A 517 7.68 4.42 -18.34
C ALA A 517 8.94 4.01 -19.15
N PHE A 518 9.79 3.14 -18.62
CA PHE A 518 11.08 2.79 -19.23
C PHE A 518 11.51 1.34 -19.00
N GLU A 519 12.53 0.87 -19.73
CA GLU A 519 13.06 -0.48 -19.60
C GLU A 519 13.76 -0.68 -18.24
N VAL A 520 13.67 -1.89 -17.67
CA VAL A 520 14.25 -2.25 -16.37
C VAL A 520 15.26 -3.40 -16.48
N GLY A 521 16.09 -3.63 -15.45
CA GLY A 521 17.14 -4.67 -15.44
C GLY A 521 18.40 -4.30 -16.20
N LYS A 522 18.98 -5.24 -16.97
CA LYS A 522 20.30 -5.05 -17.65
C LYS A 522 20.32 -3.87 -18.63
N GLY A 523 19.18 -3.56 -19.24
CA GLY A 523 19.00 -2.43 -20.17
C GLY A 523 18.47 -1.15 -19.52
N TRP A 524 18.44 -1.04 -18.19
CA TRP A 524 17.82 0.10 -17.49
C TRP A 524 18.35 1.45 -18.00
N ALA A 525 17.51 2.14 -18.77
CA ALA A 525 17.79 3.43 -19.38
C ALA A 525 16.55 4.32 -19.25
N TYR A 526 16.74 5.58 -18.84
CA TYR A 526 15.69 6.60 -18.78
C TYR A 526 15.37 7.13 -20.19
N ASP A 527 14.97 6.25 -21.09
CA ASP A 527 14.67 6.56 -22.48
C ASP A 527 13.18 6.38 -22.78
N VAL A 528 12.42 7.47 -22.62
CA VAL A 528 10.99 7.51 -22.91
C VAL A 528 10.68 7.37 -24.42
N SER A 529 11.67 7.50 -25.31
CA SER A 529 11.48 7.38 -26.77
C SER A 529 11.39 5.93 -27.26
N LYS A 530 11.72 4.97 -26.37
CA LYS A 530 11.70 3.53 -26.64
C LYS A 530 10.69 2.77 -25.78
N SER A 531 9.68 3.46 -25.25
CA SER A 531 8.67 2.84 -24.39
C SER A 531 7.99 1.67 -25.11
N MET A 532 8.44 0.47 -24.76
CA MET A 532 7.81 -0.81 -25.09
C MET A 532 6.92 -1.23 -23.91
N LYS A 533 6.22 -2.35 -24.03
CA LYS A 533 5.38 -3.02 -23.03
C LYS A 533 6.13 -3.32 -21.71
N ASN A 534 6.45 -2.28 -20.95
CA ASN A 534 7.36 -2.29 -19.80
C ASN A 534 6.58 -2.34 -18.49
N PHE A 535 6.99 -3.24 -17.61
CA PHE A 535 6.40 -3.40 -16.29
C PHE A 535 7.49 -3.48 -15.24
N THR A 536 7.21 -2.94 -14.06
CA THR A 536 8.09 -3.09 -12.89
C THR A 536 7.27 -3.36 -11.63
N MET A 537 7.96 -3.83 -10.59
CA MET A 537 7.41 -3.91 -9.25
C MET A 537 7.81 -2.69 -8.44
N GLU A 538 6.81 -2.04 -7.84
CA GLU A 538 7.01 -0.94 -6.90
C GLU A 538 6.35 -1.25 -5.55
N ARG A 539 6.73 -0.47 -4.54
CA ARG A 539 6.15 -0.52 -3.20
C ARG A 539 5.88 0.88 -2.65
N GLY A 540 4.83 1.00 -1.87
CA GLY A 540 4.42 2.25 -1.25
C GLY A 540 2.93 2.26 -0.94
N THR A 541 2.50 3.14 -0.04
CA THR A 541 1.09 3.52 0.05
C THR A 541 0.59 4.12 -1.26
N SER A 542 1.51 4.64 -2.09
CA SER A 542 1.25 5.08 -3.45
C SER A 542 0.74 3.99 -4.39
N MET A 543 1.07 2.71 -4.13
CA MET A 543 0.54 1.58 -4.90
C MET A 543 -0.76 1.08 -4.27
N ALA A 544 -0.96 1.26 -2.96
CA ALA A 544 -2.18 0.87 -2.27
C ALA A 544 -3.38 1.78 -2.60
N ALA A 545 -3.17 3.10 -2.60
CA ALA A 545 -4.21 4.08 -2.93
C ALA A 545 -4.91 3.84 -4.28
N PRO A 546 -4.22 3.63 -5.43
CA PRO A 546 -4.88 3.38 -6.70
C PRO A 546 -5.66 2.06 -6.75
N HIS A 547 -5.32 1.04 -5.95
CA HIS A 547 -6.20 -0.14 -5.82
C HIS A 547 -7.57 0.28 -5.28
N VAL A 548 -7.59 1.09 -4.23
CA VAL A 548 -8.83 1.61 -3.63
C VAL A 548 -9.54 2.59 -4.56
N SER A 549 -8.81 3.41 -5.32
CA SER A 549 -9.42 4.31 -6.32
C SER A 549 -10.16 3.55 -7.41
N GLY A 550 -9.58 2.48 -7.94
CA GLY A 550 -10.28 1.66 -8.94
C GLY A 550 -11.51 0.95 -8.34
N VAL A 551 -11.42 0.43 -7.10
CA VAL A 551 -12.58 -0.14 -6.39
C VAL A 551 -13.67 0.91 -6.16
N ALA A 552 -13.30 2.13 -5.76
CA ALA A 552 -14.24 3.25 -5.61
C ALA A 552 -14.90 3.64 -6.95
N ALA A 553 -14.18 3.53 -8.07
CA ALA A 553 -14.74 3.73 -9.40
C ALA A 553 -15.81 2.68 -9.74
N LEU A 554 -15.56 1.40 -9.42
CA LEU A 554 -16.56 0.33 -9.58
C LEU A 554 -17.81 0.60 -8.73
N LEU A 555 -17.63 1.03 -7.47
CA LEU A 555 -18.74 1.40 -6.60
C LEU A 555 -19.53 2.59 -7.14
N LYS A 556 -18.85 3.65 -7.61
CA LYS A 556 -19.50 4.82 -8.20
C LYS A 556 -20.28 4.49 -9.47
N LYS A 557 -19.83 3.50 -10.24
CA LYS A 557 -20.54 3.02 -11.43
C LYS A 557 -21.87 2.33 -11.08
N LEU A 558 -21.87 1.50 -10.04
CA LEU A 558 -23.09 0.81 -9.60
C LEU A 558 -24.02 1.70 -8.77
N HIS A 559 -23.44 2.62 -8.02
CA HIS A 559 -24.15 3.51 -7.11
C HIS A 559 -23.84 4.98 -7.46
N PRO A 560 -24.33 5.49 -8.61
CA PRO A 560 -24.00 6.83 -9.10
C PRO A 560 -24.52 7.95 -8.19
N ASP A 561 -25.55 7.68 -7.38
CA ASP A 561 -26.15 8.58 -6.41
C ASP A 561 -25.41 8.63 -5.07
N TRP A 562 -24.52 7.67 -4.79
CA TRP A 562 -23.75 7.66 -3.55
C TRP A 562 -22.81 8.87 -3.47
N SER A 563 -22.80 9.48 -2.29
CA SER A 563 -21.85 10.53 -1.94
C SER A 563 -20.42 9.97 -1.80
N PRO A 564 -19.39 10.83 -1.80
CA PRO A 564 -18.04 10.41 -1.42
C PRO A 564 -17.96 9.71 -0.06
N ALA A 565 -18.73 10.18 0.93
CA ALA A 565 -18.78 9.59 2.26
C ALA A 565 -19.45 8.20 2.27
N ALA A 566 -20.49 8.01 1.45
CA ALA A 566 -21.16 6.72 1.27
C ALA A 566 -20.21 5.66 0.68
N ILE A 567 -19.49 5.98 -0.40
CA ILE A 567 -18.50 5.07 -1.02
C ILE A 567 -17.38 4.74 -0.02
N LYS A 568 -16.86 5.77 0.65
CA LYS A 568 -15.86 5.60 1.70
C LYS A 568 -16.36 4.69 2.84
N SER A 569 -17.59 4.91 3.29
CA SER A 569 -18.22 4.09 4.32
C SER A 569 -18.32 2.63 3.89
N ALA A 570 -18.81 2.37 2.68
CA ALA A 570 -18.97 1.01 2.16
C ALA A 570 -17.64 0.25 2.14
N ILE A 571 -16.56 0.90 1.72
CA ILE A 571 -15.21 0.31 1.72
C ILE A 571 -14.73 0.04 3.15
N MET A 572 -14.89 0.99 4.08
CA MET A 572 -14.38 0.86 5.44
C MET A 572 -15.13 -0.20 6.25
N THR A 573 -16.46 -0.21 6.19
CA THR A 573 -17.28 -1.08 7.04
C THR A 573 -17.20 -2.55 6.62
N THR A 574 -16.78 -2.86 5.39
CA THR A 574 -16.79 -4.23 4.84
C THR A 574 -15.40 -4.87 4.78
N THR A 575 -14.39 -4.23 5.39
CA THR A 575 -13.02 -4.74 5.46
C THR A 575 -12.89 -6.05 6.25
N PHE A 576 -11.81 -6.79 5.99
CA PHE A 576 -11.40 -7.93 6.80
C PHE A 576 -10.08 -7.65 7.55
N ILE A 577 -9.85 -8.35 8.65
CA ILE A 577 -8.74 -8.10 9.59
C ILE A 577 -7.94 -9.36 9.94
N VAL A 578 -8.28 -10.46 9.28
CA VAL A 578 -7.60 -11.73 9.42
C VAL A 578 -6.72 -11.96 8.20
N ASP A 579 -5.58 -12.56 8.42
CA ASP A 579 -4.74 -13.04 7.33
C ASP A 579 -5.30 -14.34 6.73
N ARG A 580 -4.70 -14.82 5.65
CA ARG A 580 -5.08 -16.07 5.00
C ARG A 580 -4.78 -17.33 5.82
N ASN A 581 -4.12 -17.22 6.98
CA ASN A 581 -3.96 -18.31 7.94
C ASN A 581 -5.11 -18.35 8.97
N GLY A 582 -6.03 -17.38 8.91
CA GLY A 582 -7.09 -17.21 9.92
C GLY A 582 -6.60 -16.50 11.19
N GLY A 583 -5.33 -16.09 11.25
CA GLY A 583 -4.78 -15.28 12.33
C GLY A 583 -5.08 -13.79 12.12
N PRO A 584 -4.78 -12.91 13.08
CA PRO A 584 -4.89 -11.48 12.87
C PRO A 584 -3.85 -11.00 11.84
N ILE A 585 -4.17 -9.95 11.09
CA ILE A 585 -3.16 -9.25 10.28
C ILE A 585 -2.04 -8.77 11.21
N ILE A 586 -0.80 -9.06 10.83
CA ILE A 586 0.41 -8.71 11.58
C ILE A 586 1.12 -7.50 10.99
N ASP A 587 2.02 -6.92 11.77
CA ASP A 587 2.84 -5.76 11.41
C ASP A 587 4.27 -6.18 11.09
N ASP A 588 4.71 -6.00 9.84
CA ASP A 588 6.06 -6.37 9.44
C ASP A 588 7.14 -5.38 9.93
N ALA A 589 6.76 -4.27 10.60
CA ALA A 589 7.69 -3.44 11.37
C ALA A 589 8.11 -4.06 12.71
N SER A 590 7.30 -4.99 13.23
CA SER A 590 7.59 -5.65 14.50
C SER A 590 8.61 -6.77 14.28
N ASN A 591 9.74 -6.71 14.99
CA ASN A 591 10.75 -7.79 14.95
C ASN A 591 10.18 -9.14 15.41
N THR A 592 9.12 -9.13 16.22
CA THR A 592 8.39 -10.29 16.73
C THR A 592 7.14 -10.63 15.91
N ARG A 593 6.84 -9.86 14.85
CA ARG A 593 5.68 -10.04 13.95
C ARG A 593 4.35 -10.08 14.69
N GLU A 594 4.20 -9.15 15.63
CA GLU A 594 2.98 -8.98 16.41
C GLU A 594 1.77 -8.54 15.57
N ARG A 595 0.57 -8.74 16.13
CA ARG A 595 -0.68 -8.25 15.55
C ARG A 595 -0.58 -6.76 15.25
N ALA A 596 -0.96 -6.36 14.04
CA ALA A 596 -1.04 -4.96 13.66
C ALA A 596 -2.18 -4.28 14.42
N ASN A 597 -1.85 -3.14 15.02
CA ASN A 597 -2.81 -2.34 15.77
C ASN A 597 -3.73 -1.52 14.84
N ILE A 598 -4.80 -0.98 15.40
CA ILE A 598 -5.83 -0.21 14.69
C ILE A 598 -5.27 1.03 13.96
N PHE A 599 -4.17 1.61 14.43
CA PHE A 599 -3.49 2.75 13.79
C PHE A 599 -2.56 2.34 12.63
N ALA A 600 -2.39 1.04 12.42
CA ALA A 600 -1.68 0.48 11.28
C ALA A 600 -2.67 -0.03 10.22
N VAL A 601 -3.74 -0.73 10.64
CA VAL A 601 -4.70 -1.38 9.72
C VAL A 601 -5.92 -0.51 9.39
N GLY A 602 -6.23 0.51 10.19
CA GLY A 602 -7.50 1.23 10.08
C GLY A 602 -8.70 0.34 10.40
N ALA A 603 -9.71 0.36 9.54
CA ALA A 603 -10.82 -0.59 9.62
C ALA A 603 -10.38 -2.03 9.26
N GLY A 604 -9.40 -2.18 8.37
CA GLY A 604 -8.89 -3.46 7.90
C GLY A 604 -8.44 -3.42 6.44
N HIS A 605 -8.16 -4.60 5.89
CA HIS A 605 -7.87 -4.78 4.47
C HIS A 605 -9.15 -4.76 3.65
N ILE A 606 -9.14 -4.06 2.52
CA ILE A 606 -10.33 -3.87 1.66
C ILE A 606 -10.90 -5.20 1.15
N ASN A 607 -12.23 -5.24 1.00
CA ASN A 607 -12.99 -6.32 0.37
C ASN A 607 -13.98 -5.73 -0.65
N PRO A 608 -13.58 -5.60 -1.93
CA PRO A 608 -14.39 -4.96 -2.95
C PRO A 608 -15.78 -5.60 -3.13
N THR A 609 -15.86 -6.93 -3.11
CA THR A 609 -17.12 -7.64 -3.29
C THR A 609 -18.10 -7.36 -2.16
N ALA A 610 -17.62 -7.34 -0.90
CA ALA A 610 -18.46 -6.98 0.23
C ALA A 610 -18.85 -5.49 0.22
N ALA A 611 -17.94 -4.61 -0.22
CA ALA A 611 -18.20 -3.17 -0.32
C ALA A 611 -19.31 -2.81 -1.32
N ASN A 612 -19.62 -3.68 -2.27
CA ASN A 612 -20.69 -3.46 -3.24
C ASN A 612 -22.10 -3.51 -2.62
N ASP A 613 -22.28 -4.32 -1.57
CA ASP A 613 -23.55 -4.43 -0.83
C ASP A 613 -23.27 -4.36 0.68
N PRO A 614 -22.96 -3.16 1.21
CA PRO A 614 -22.54 -2.99 2.60
C PRO A 614 -23.71 -3.07 3.59
N GLY A 615 -24.96 -3.16 3.13
CA GLY A 615 -26.18 -3.11 3.92
C GLY A 615 -26.50 -1.71 4.46
N LEU A 616 -25.61 -1.14 5.29
CA LEU A 616 -25.72 0.21 5.83
C LEU A 616 -24.50 1.07 5.48
N ILE A 617 -24.68 2.39 5.42
CA ILE A 617 -23.59 3.35 5.25
C ILE A 617 -23.69 4.51 6.25
N TYR A 618 -22.54 5.05 6.62
CA TYR A 618 -22.38 6.30 7.39
C TYR A 618 -22.20 7.45 6.40
N ASP A 619 -23.32 8.00 5.95
CA ASP A 619 -23.31 9.04 4.92
C ASP A 619 -23.13 10.44 5.53
N VAL A 620 -22.53 11.34 4.75
CA VAL A 620 -22.45 12.78 4.98
C VAL A 620 -22.76 13.45 3.65
N THR A 621 -24.05 13.72 3.43
CA THR A 621 -24.54 14.29 2.17
C THR A 621 -24.36 15.81 2.10
N ASN A 622 -24.40 16.49 3.26
CA ASN A 622 -24.15 17.92 3.36
C ASN A 622 -22.70 18.20 3.78
N THR A 623 -21.90 18.78 2.89
CA THR A 623 -20.50 19.12 3.18
C THR A 623 -20.32 20.14 4.31
N ASP A 624 -21.36 20.89 4.66
CA ASP A 624 -21.31 21.84 5.77
C ASP A 624 -21.23 21.17 7.14
N ASP A 625 -21.54 19.88 7.22
CA ASP A 625 -21.42 19.10 8.46
C ASP A 625 -19.96 18.96 8.94
N TYR A 626 -18.99 19.21 8.06
CA TYR A 626 -17.56 19.29 8.42
C TYR A 626 -17.17 20.64 9.04
N ILE A 627 -17.97 21.71 8.91
CA ILE A 627 -17.63 23.05 9.45
C ILE A 627 -17.60 23.03 10.99
N PRO A 628 -18.61 22.52 11.71
CA PRO A 628 -18.54 22.42 13.18
C PRO A 628 -17.37 21.57 13.68
N TYR A 629 -16.96 20.57 12.89
CA TYR A 629 -15.77 19.77 13.15
C TYR A 629 -14.49 20.60 13.02
N LEU A 630 -14.30 21.30 11.91
CA LEU A 630 -13.13 22.18 11.71
C LEU A 630 -13.06 23.27 12.78
N CYS A 631 -14.20 23.86 13.15
CA CYS A 631 -14.30 24.84 14.24
C CYS A 631 -13.99 24.26 15.64
N SER A 632 -14.01 22.93 15.81
CA SER A 632 -13.65 22.25 17.05
C SER A 632 -12.15 21.96 17.18
N LEU A 633 -11.41 21.99 16.07
CA LEU A 633 -9.97 21.73 16.07
C LEU A 633 -9.24 22.80 16.89
N LYS A 634 -8.22 22.34 17.64
CA LYS A 634 -7.45 23.21 18.53
C LYS A 634 -6.75 24.30 17.71
N GLY A 635 -6.98 25.57 18.07
CA GLY A 635 -6.38 26.73 17.39
C GLY A 635 -7.13 27.21 16.14
N TYR A 636 -8.20 26.53 15.71
CA TYR A 636 -8.95 26.94 14.52
C TYR A 636 -9.95 28.05 14.85
N ILE A 637 -9.84 29.16 14.10
CA ILE A 637 -10.76 30.30 14.13
C ILE A 637 -11.53 30.38 12.80
N SER A 638 -12.62 31.15 12.77
CA SER A 638 -13.48 31.32 11.59
C SER A 638 -12.71 31.57 10.29
N GLY A 639 -11.73 32.48 10.31
CA GLY A 639 -10.93 32.81 9.13
C GLY A 639 -10.02 31.68 8.63
N PHE A 640 -9.62 30.72 9.49
CA PHE A 640 -8.88 29.54 9.04
C PHE A 640 -9.81 28.50 8.41
N VAL A 641 -11.00 28.31 8.99
CA VAL A 641 -12.01 27.41 8.42
C VAL A 641 -12.50 27.92 7.06
N GLU A 642 -12.72 29.24 6.93
CA GLU A 642 -13.11 29.88 5.67
C GLU A 642 -12.09 29.64 4.53
N ARG A 643 -10.78 29.61 4.83
CA ARG A 643 -9.74 29.28 3.84
C ARG A 643 -9.86 27.86 3.28
N ILE A 644 -10.44 26.94 4.04
CA ILE A 644 -10.66 25.55 3.64
C ILE A 644 -11.97 25.43 2.86
N VAL A 645 -13.06 25.97 3.41
CA VAL A 645 -14.41 25.77 2.86
C VAL A 645 -14.80 26.77 1.78
N LYS A 646 -13.97 27.80 1.55
CA LYS A 646 -14.13 28.84 0.52
C LYS A 646 -15.45 29.62 0.60
N LYS A 647 -15.97 29.79 1.82
CA LYS A 647 -17.15 30.62 2.08
C LYS A 647 -17.09 31.22 3.48
N PRO A 648 -17.79 32.34 3.73
CA PRO A 648 -17.85 32.95 5.04
C PRO A 648 -18.32 31.95 6.10
N VAL A 649 -17.56 31.81 7.18
CA VAL A 649 -17.88 30.92 8.31
C VAL A 649 -17.88 31.72 9.60
N THR A 650 -18.81 31.40 10.49
CA THR A 650 -18.74 31.80 11.89
C THR A 650 -18.70 30.56 12.76
N CYS A 651 -17.60 30.35 13.48
CA CYS A 651 -17.42 29.21 14.38
C CYS A 651 -18.23 29.37 15.69
N GLY A 652 -19.55 29.52 15.57
CA GLY A 652 -20.49 29.56 16.71
C GLY A 652 -20.90 28.17 17.22
N LYS A 653 -20.90 27.17 16.33
CA LYS A 653 -21.15 25.75 16.66
C LYS A 653 -19.85 24.96 16.52
N LYS A 654 -19.59 24.07 17.48
CA LYS A 654 -18.43 23.16 17.48
C LYS A 654 -18.92 21.74 17.70
N LYS A 655 -18.35 20.79 16.97
CA LYS A 655 -18.67 19.36 17.06
C LYS A 655 -17.35 18.60 17.11
N GLY A 656 -17.08 17.89 18.21
CA GLY A 656 -15.84 17.11 18.35
C GLY A 656 -15.69 16.07 17.23
N ALA A 657 -14.45 15.70 16.93
CA ALA A 657 -14.11 14.75 15.87
C ALA A 657 -14.84 13.40 16.05
N GLU A 658 -15.02 12.97 17.30
CA GLU A 658 -15.72 11.73 17.63
C GLU A 658 -17.20 11.76 17.22
N GLN A 659 -17.81 12.93 17.09
CA GLN A 659 -19.23 13.11 16.76
C GLN A 659 -19.48 13.26 15.24
N LEU A 660 -18.44 13.35 14.41
CA LEU A 660 -18.61 13.31 12.96
C LEU A 660 -19.25 11.97 12.56
N ASN A 661 -20.17 11.96 11.59
CA ASN A 661 -20.83 10.71 11.16
C ASN A 661 -19.87 9.86 10.33
N TYR A 662 -18.93 9.23 11.01
CA TYR A 662 -17.76 8.58 10.42
C TYR A 662 -17.80 7.07 10.72
N PRO A 663 -17.41 6.20 9.77
CA PRO A 663 -17.44 4.74 9.92
C PRO A 663 -16.35 4.16 10.85
N SER A 664 -15.84 4.97 11.78
CA SER A 664 -14.97 4.56 12.89
C SER A 664 -15.22 5.46 14.09
N ILE A 665 -14.84 4.99 15.28
CA ILE A 665 -14.98 5.73 16.53
C ILE A 665 -13.64 5.70 17.27
N GLN A 666 -13.05 6.87 17.43
CA GLN A 666 -11.90 7.06 18.31
C GLN A 666 -12.27 8.08 19.39
N VAL A 667 -11.99 7.75 20.64
CA VAL A 667 -12.25 8.61 21.80
C VAL A 667 -11.04 8.66 22.72
N SER A 668 -10.80 9.83 23.32
CA SER A 668 -9.83 9.98 24.40
C SER A 668 -10.52 9.85 25.76
N MET A 669 -10.01 8.97 26.63
CA MET A 669 -10.53 8.66 27.97
C MET A 669 -9.41 8.80 29.02
N GLY A 670 -9.70 8.76 30.32
CA GLY A 670 -8.66 8.84 31.38
C GLY A 670 -8.53 10.23 32.02
N SER A 671 -7.40 10.54 32.68
CA SER A 671 -7.28 11.73 33.56
C SER A 671 -7.21 13.08 32.84
N VAL A 672 -7.03 13.10 31.50
CA VAL A 672 -7.26 14.26 30.60
C VAL A 672 -8.48 14.06 29.69
N GLY A 673 -9.11 12.88 29.73
CA GLY A 673 -10.33 12.56 29.00
C GLY A 673 -11.57 12.52 29.89
N ALA A 674 -12.70 12.18 29.30
CA ALA A 674 -13.89 11.86 30.07
C ALA A 674 -13.86 10.37 30.46
N GLN A 675 -14.23 10.06 31.70
CA GLN A 675 -14.39 8.66 32.18
C GLN A 675 -15.51 7.92 31.43
N LYS A 676 -16.45 8.70 30.88
CA LYS A 676 -17.51 8.24 29.97
C LYS A 676 -17.55 9.15 28.74
N LYS A 677 -17.68 8.58 27.56
CA LYS A 677 -17.91 9.27 26.29
C LYS A 677 -19.17 8.72 25.63
N SER A 678 -19.95 9.58 25.02
CA SER A 678 -21.17 9.21 24.29
C SER A 678 -21.04 9.73 22.87
N VAL A 679 -21.22 8.87 21.88
CA VAL A 679 -20.98 9.15 20.47
C VAL A 679 -22.24 8.86 19.67
N GLN A 680 -22.75 9.83 18.92
CA GLN A 680 -23.92 9.64 18.07
C GLN A 680 -23.52 9.31 16.63
N ARG A 681 -24.28 8.41 16.00
CA ARG A 681 -24.12 8.02 14.60
C ARG A 681 -25.47 7.92 13.91
N THR A 682 -25.46 8.17 12.61
CA THR A 682 -26.59 7.98 11.71
C THR A 682 -26.17 6.99 10.64
N VAL A 683 -26.97 5.96 10.44
CA VAL A 683 -26.76 4.97 9.37
C VAL A 683 -27.94 5.00 8.41
N LYS A 684 -27.64 4.91 7.12
CA LYS A 684 -28.61 4.83 6.04
C LYS A 684 -28.63 3.41 5.49
N ASN A 685 -29.82 2.83 5.33
CA ASN A 685 -29.97 1.52 4.69
C ASN A 685 -29.80 1.64 3.17
N VAL A 686 -28.86 0.90 2.60
CA VAL A 686 -28.64 0.78 1.15
C VAL A 686 -28.75 -0.67 0.66
N GLY A 687 -29.00 -1.60 1.58
CA GLY A 687 -29.31 -3.00 1.28
C GLY A 687 -30.81 -3.23 1.09
N GLU A 688 -31.28 -4.42 1.46
CA GLU A 688 -32.68 -4.81 1.32
C GLU A 688 -33.64 -3.96 2.16
N ALA A 689 -34.85 -3.74 1.64
CA ALA A 689 -35.97 -3.22 2.42
C ALA A 689 -36.43 -4.24 3.47
N SER A 690 -37.14 -3.78 4.52
CA SER A 690 -37.61 -4.64 5.61
C SER A 690 -36.50 -5.46 6.28
N SER A 691 -35.36 -4.82 6.53
CA SER A 691 -34.17 -5.40 7.16
C SER A 691 -34.08 -5.04 8.64
N ASN A 692 -33.56 -5.96 9.45
CA ASN A 692 -33.34 -5.77 10.88
C ASN A 692 -31.88 -6.06 11.23
N TYR A 693 -31.21 -5.09 11.85
CA TYR A 693 -29.81 -5.19 12.28
C TYR A 693 -29.71 -5.14 13.79
N LYS A 694 -28.96 -6.08 14.38
CA LYS A 694 -28.64 -6.11 15.81
C LYS A 694 -27.19 -5.72 16.04
N ALA A 695 -26.94 -4.87 17.02
CA ALA A 695 -25.59 -4.50 17.43
C ALA A 695 -24.87 -5.69 18.07
N SER A 696 -23.64 -5.95 17.64
CA SER A 696 -22.72 -6.93 18.20
C SER A 696 -21.38 -6.25 18.49
N VAL A 697 -20.98 -6.21 19.75
CA VAL A 697 -19.81 -5.44 20.20
C VAL A 697 -18.72 -6.37 20.73
N VAL A 698 -17.51 -6.16 20.25
CA VAL A 698 -16.27 -6.65 20.87
C VAL A 698 -15.71 -5.49 21.67
N GLU A 699 -15.89 -5.54 22.99
CA GLU A 699 -15.49 -4.44 23.88
C GLU A 699 -13.97 -4.29 23.94
N PRO A 700 -13.43 -3.05 23.89
CA PRO A 700 -12.04 -2.81 24.21
C PRO A 700 -11.72 -3.23 25.64
N ARG A 701 -10.52 -3.79 25.86
CA ARG A 701 -10.07 -4.19 27.20
C ARG A 701 -10.17 -3.01 28.18
N GLY A 702 -10.93 -3.18 29.27
CA GLY A 702 -11.11 -2.15 30.30
C GLY A 702 -12.08 -1.02 29.93
N VAL A 703 -12.84 -1.16 28.83
CA VAL A 703 -13.87 -0.21 28.39
C VAL A 703 -15.18 -0.95 28.16
N LYS A 704 -16.21 -0.61 28.93
CA LYS A 704 -17.58 -1.05 28.66
C LYS A 704 -18.20 -0.22 27.55
N VAL A 705 -18.88 -0.87 26.60
CA VAL A 705 -19.51 -0.24 25.44
C VAL A 705 -20.99 -0.61 25.39
N VAL A 706 -21.86 0.39 25.34
CA VAL A 706 -23.32 0.22 25.27
C VAL A 706 -23.85 0.93 24.04
N VAL A 707 -24.64 0.22 23.23
CA VAL A 707 -25.26 0.76 22.00
C VAL A 707 -26.76 0.93 22.22
N SER A 708 -27.31 2.08 21.87
CA SER A 708 -28.74 2.38 22.04
C SER A 708 -29.32 3.09 20.81
N PRO A 709 -30.39 2.55 20.18
CA PRO A 709 -30.99 1.24 20.45
C PRO A 709 -30.05 0.09 20.03
N GLU A 710 -30.19 -1.09 20.64
CA GLU A 710 -29.41 -2.30 20.27
C GLU A 710 -29.84 -2.91 18.94
N THR A 711 -30.95 -2.45 18.37
CA THR A 711 -31.55 -3.01 17.16
C THR A 711 -32.10 -1.87 16.29
N LEU A 712 -31.80 -1.92 15.00
CA LEU A 712 -32.24 -0.97 13.99
C LEU A 712 -33.10 -1.69 12.95
N GLN A 713 -34.35 -1.26 12.83
CA GLN A 713 -35.30 -1.78 11.86
C GLN A 713 -35.51 -0.74 10.76
N PHE A 714 -35.34 -1.17 9.50
CA PHE A 714 -35.56 -0.36 8.32
C PHE A 714 -36.67 -0.97 7.49
N SER A 715 -37.70 -0.18 7.22
CA SER A 715 -38.82 -0.58 6.36
C SER A 715 -38.46 -0.41 4.89
N ASN A 716 -37.71 0.65 4.55
CA ASN A 716 -37.39 1.01 3.17
C ASN A 716 -35.87 1.14 2.94
N VAL A 717 -35.47 1.03 1.66
CA VAL A 717 -34.14 1.45 1.21
C VAL A 717 -34.06 2.97 1.28
N GLY A 718 -32.91 3.49 1.71
CA GLY A 718 -32.65 4.92 1.91
C GLY A 718 -33.14 5.47 3.25
N GLU A 719 -33.82 4.68 4.08
CA GLU A 719 -34.22 5.09 5.43
C GLU A 719 -32.98 5.26 6.33
N GLU A 720 -32.97 6.34 7.11
CA GLU A 720 -31.90 6.66 8.06
C GLU A 720 -32.35 6.39 9.50
N LYS A 721 -31.43 5.86 10.31
CA LYS A 721 -31.63 5.65 11.74
C LYS A 721 -30.45 6.15 12.55
N ASN A 722 -30.76 6.72 13.70
CA ASN A 722 -29.77 7.19 14.66
C ASN A 722 -29.55 6.16 15.75
N PHE A 723 -28.31 6.07 16.23
CA PHE A 723 -27.97 5.34 17.44
C PHE A 723 -26.85 6.05 18.19
N THR A 724 -26.69 5.68 19.45
CA THR A 724 -25.67 6.21 20.35
C THR A 724 -24.78 5.07 20.84
N VAL A 725 -23.48 5.33 20.95
CA VAL A 725 -22.47 4.45 21.52
C VAL A 725 -21.89 5.11 22.76
N ASP A 726 -22.19 4.55 23.93
CA ASP A 726 -21.66 4.96 25.22
C ASP A 726 -20.46 4.11 25.59
N LEU A 727 -19.30 4.74 25.79
CA LEU A 727 -18.05 4.12 26.23
C LEU A 727 -17.73 4.57 27.66
N SER A 728 -17.45 3.63 28.56
CA SER A 728 -17.10 3.93 29.96
C SER A 728 -15.96 3.06 30.46
N LEU A 729 -14.97 3.64 31.14
CA LEU A 729 -13.85 2.88 31.72
C LEU A 729 -14.32 1.97 32.86
N THR A 730 -13.93 0.71 32.81
CA THR A 730 -14.22 -0.31 33.83
C THR A 730 -12.91 -0.90 34.36
N GLY A 731 -12.38 -0.31 35.43
CA GLY A 731 -11.14 -0.75 36.08
C GLY A 731 -10.12 0.38 36.26
N LYS A 732 -10.27 1.16 37.34
CA LYS A 732 -9.28 2.19 37.72
C LYS A 732 -7.98 1.50 38.15
N GLY A 733 -6.85 1.81 37.51
CA GLY A 733 -5.51 1.38 37.93
C GLY A 733 -4.86 0.22 37.16
N GLN A 734 -5.51 -0.38 36.16
CA GLN A 734 -4.94 -1.48 35.34
C GLN A 734 -4.52 -1.07 33.92
N LEU A 735 -4.80 0.16 33.51
CA LEU A 735 -4.52 0.67 32.18
C LEU A 735 -3.35 1.65 32.25
N LYS A 736 -2.42 1.56 31.30
CA LYS A 736 -1.22 2.40 31.25
C LYS A 736 -1.45 3.61 30.36
N LYS A 737 -0.66 4.66 30.58
CA LYS A 737 -0.61 5.84 29.72
C LYS A 737 -0.30 5.42 28.28
N ASP A 738 -0.98 6.03 27.32
CA ASP A 738 -0.84 5.75 25.87
C ASP A 738 -1.22 4.33 25.45
N ASP A 739 -1.93 3.58 26.30
CA ASP A 739 -2.57 2.33 25.91
C ASP A 739 -3.54 2.59 24.77
N VAL A 740 -3.43 1.78 23.71
CA VAL A 740 -4.39 1.73 22.60
C VAL A 740 -5.34 0.58 22.89
N LEU A 741 -6.58 0.92 23.28
CA LEU A 741 -7.60 -0.08 23.60
C LEU A 741 -8.50 -0.24 22.37
N GLU A 742 -8.47 -1.43 21.79
CA GLU A 742 -9.15 -1.73 20.53
C GLU A 742 -10.41 -2.56 20.74
N GLY A 743 -11.48 -2.18 20.07
CA GLY A 743 -12.72 -2.95 20.02
C GLY A 743 -13.41 -2.83 18.67
N ARG A 744 -14.60 -3.39 18.56
CA ARG A 744 -15.40 -3.40 17.33
C ARG A 744 -16.87 -3.28 17.64
N LEU A 745 -17.59 -2.51 16.83
CA LEU A 745 -19.04 -2.55 16.77
C LEU A 745 -19.43 -3.07 15.39
N ASN A 746 -20.28 -4.11 15.35
CA ASN A 746 -20.87 -4.67 14.14
C ASN A 746 -22.39 -4.56 14.15
N TRP A 747 -23.00 -4.31 12.99
CA TRP A 747 -24.43 -4.41 12.76
C TRP A 747 -24.75 -5.69 12.00
N VAL A 748 -25.32 -6.69 12.68
CA VAL A 748 -25.53 -8.04 12.14
C VAL A 748 -27.00 -8.22 11.73
N SER A 749 -27.23 -8.67 10.50
CA SER A 749 -28.55 -9.05 9.98
C SER A 749 -28.73 -10.57 10.00
N GLY A 750 -29.92 -11.08 10.33
CA GLY A 750 -30.16 -12.53 10.36
C GLY A 750 -30.09 -13.24 9.00
N LYS A 751 -30.06 -12.49 7.89
CA LYS A 751 -30.00 -13.00 6.52
C LYS A 751 -28.63 -12.86 5.85
N ARG A 752 -27.76 -12.01 6.39
CA ARG A 752 -26.43 -11.74 5.85
C ARG A 752 -25.43 -11.70 6.99
N VAL A 753 -24.29 -12.36 6.84
CA VAL A 753 -23.17 -12.25 7.78
C VAL A 753 -22.47 -10.91 7.53
N ASP A 754 -23.18 -9.80 7.69
CA ASP A 754 -22.65 -8.45 7.45
C ASP A 754 -21.88 -8.01 8.69
N LEU A 755 -20.55 -8.17 8.67
CA LEU A 755 -19.68 -7.48 9.61
C LEU A 755 -19.51 -6.04 9.14
N GLN A 756 -20.29 -5.10 9.67
CA GLN A 756 -19.92 -3.70 9.61
C GLN A 756 -18.86 -3.40 10.65
N VAL A 757 -17.58 -3.42 10.33
CA VAL A 757 -16.53 -3.17 11.34
C VAL A 757 -16.39 -1.68 11.60
N VAL A 758 -17.03 -1.19 12.65
CA VAL A 758 -16.69 0.13 13.22
C VAL A 758 -15.54 -0.09 14.20
N ALA A 759 -14.36 0.34 13.78
CA ALA A 759 -13.15 0.25 14.59
C ALA A 759 -13.27 1.20 15.80
N LEU A 760 -13.10 0.66 17.01
CA LEU A 760 -13.15 1.41 18.28
C LEU A 760 -11.74 1.56 18.84
N ALA A 761 -11.30 2.80 19.06
CA ALA A 761 -10.05 3.09 19.77
C ALA A 761 -10.33 3.99 20.98
N ALA A 762 -9.94 3.54 22.18
CA ALA A 762 -9.86 4.40 23.36
C ALA A 762 -8.40 4.68 23.70
N LEU A 763 -8.03 5.97 23.69
CA LEU A 763 -6.69 6.44 24.03
C LEU A 763 -6.69 7.04 25.43
N LEU A 764 -5.80 6.57 26.32
CA LEU A 764 -5.65 7.13 27.66
C LEU A 764 -4.63 8.27 27.67
N VAL A 765 -5.10 9.50 27.90
CA VAL A 765 -4.26 10.70 27.92
C VAL A 765 -4.17 11.26 29.35
N GLU A 766 -2.95 11.63 29.77
CA GLU A 766 -2.69 12.45 30.96
C GLU A 766 -1.88 13.70 30.56
N HIS A 767 -2.03 14.79 31.32
CA HIS A 767 -1.53 16.12 30.96
C HIS A 767 0.00 16.09 31.09
N LEU A 768 0.74 16.26 30.00
CA LEU A 768 2.11 16.75 30.10
C LEU A 768 2.03 18.28 30.20
N VAL A 769 1.86 18.76 31.43
CA VAL A 769 2.20 20.15 31.74
C VAL A 769 3.72 20.23 31.81
N GLY A 770 4.32 20.78 30.75
CA GLY A 770 5.65 21.37 30.75
C GLY A 770 6.81 20.40 30.84
N LEU A 771 7.26 19.88 29.69
CA LEU A 771 8.69 19.57 29.56
C LEU A 771 9.44 20.91 29.50
N LYS A 772 10.33 21.11 30.48
CA LYS A 772 11.34 22.17 30.44
C LYS A 772 12.56 21.57 29.76
N ILE A 773 12.87 22.00 28.54
CA ILE A 773 14.13 21.66 27.89
C ILE A 773 15.11 22.80 28.19
N ARG A 774 16.27 22.45 28.73
CA ARG A 774 17.40 23.37 28.85
C ARG A 774 18.29 23.18 27.63
N VAL A 775 18.48 24.27 26.87
CA VAL A 775 19.46 24.33 25.80
C VAL A 775 20.67 25.09 26.34
N PHE A 776 21.85 24.51 26.22
CA PHE A 776 23.10 25.18 26.55
C PHE A 776 23.80 25.56 25.24
N CYS A 777 24.22 26.81 25.13
CA CYS A 777 25.02 27.27 24.01
C CYS A 777 26.39 27.74 24.52
N ILE A 778 27.44 27.34 23.82
CA ILE A 778 28.84 27.66 24.08
C ILE A 778 29.35 28.48 22.91
N ASP A 779 29.75 29.71 23.18
CA ASP A 779 30.46 30.54 22.21
C ASP A 779 31.97 30.30 22.36
N VAL A 780 32.62 29.86 21.28
CA VAL A 780 34.08 29.66 21.18
C VAL A 780 34.63 30.66 20.17
N VAL A 781 35.68 31.39 20.55
CA VAL A 781 36.33 32.39 19.67
C VAL A 781 37.79 32.03 19.43
N PRO A 782 38.11 31.17 18.45
CA PRO A 782 39.45 31.02 17.92
C PRO A 782 39.68 31.99 16.75
N ASN A 783 40.82 32.69 16.73
CA ASN A 783 41.30 33.47 15.58
C ASN A 783 40.26 34.43 14.95
N ALA A 784 39.59 35.21 15.80
CA ALA A 784 38.60 36.22 15.40
C ALA A 784 37.36 35.70 14.65
N ARG A 785 37.11 34.38 14.62
CA ARG A 785 35.84 33.80 14.17
C ARG A 785 35.03 33.32 15.36
N LYS A 786 33.75 33.72 15.44
CA LYS A 786 32.84 33.24 16.48
C LYS A 786 32.18 31.94 16.01
N PHE A 787 32.29 30.90 16.82
CA PHE A 787 31.56 29.66 16.64
C PHE A 787 30.62 29.48 17.81
N ARG A 788 29.35 29.20 17.54
CA ARG A 788 28.35 28.90 18.57
C ARG A 788 27.99 27.42 18.49
N TYR A 789 28.17 26.71 19.59
CA TYR A 789 27.81 25.31 19.74
C TYR A 789 26.65 25.21 20.70
N CYS A 790 25.48 24.77 20.24
CA CYS A 790 24.32 24.57 21.11
C CYS A 790 24.04 23.07 21.25
N GLY A 791 23.80 22.62 22.48
CA GLY A 791 23.44 21.25 22.82
C GLY A 791 22.24 21.20 23.77
N ILE A 792 21.65 20.02 23.87
CA ILE A 792 20.54 19.70 24.79
C ILE A 792 21.07 18.70 25.83
N ASP A 793 20.47 18.68 27.01
CA ASP A 793 20.81 17.75 28.09
C ASP A 793 20.86 16.27 27.62
N PRO A 794 21.97 15.54 27.83
CA PRO A 794 22.15 14.15 27.38
C PRO A 794 21.07 13.17 27.87
N GLU A 795 20.49 13.37 29.06
CA GLU A 795 19.41 12.49 29.56
C GLU A 795 18.09 12.60 28.76
N LEU A 796 17.93 13.66 27.96
CA LEU A 796 16.79 13.87 27.06
C LEU A 796 17.04 13.31 25.66
N GLU A 797 18.30 13.16 25.25
CA GLU A 797 18.71 12.66 23.94
C GLU A 797 18.29 11.19 23.75
N ASP A 798 18.56 10.35 24.77
CA ASP A 798 18.14 8.94 24.82
C ASP A 798 16.61 8.73 24.92
N LYS A 799 15.86 9.74 25.37
CA LYS A 799 14.39 9.68 25.51
C LYS A 799 13.64 10.21 24.29
N LEU A 800 14.33 10.96 23.42
CA LEU A 800 13.74 11.66 22.28
C LEU A 800 14.22 11.14 20.91
N ASP A 801 15.19 10.21 20.87
CA ASP A 801 15.81 9.71 19.63
C ASP A 801 16.24 10.87 18.70
N LEU A 802 16.86 11.91 19.27
CA LEU A 802 17.37 13.06 18.53
C LEU A 802 18.84 12.82 18.17
N ILE A 803 19.21 13.02 16.90
CA ILE A 803 20.61 13.14 16.47
C ILE A 803 20.88 14.63 16.25
N PHE A 804 21.70 15.26 17.10
CA PHE A 804 22.09 16.67 16.92
C PHE A 804 23.61 16.84 16.90
N ILE A 805 24.17 17.19 15.73
CA ILE A 805 25.47 17.86 15.64
C ILE A 805 25.31 19.05 14.67
N GLY A 806 25.18 20.25 15.21
CA GLY A 806 25.16 21.50 14.43
C GLY A 806 26.40 22.33 14.72
N VAL A 807 27.29 22.46 13.73
CA VAL A 807 28.42 23.42 13.76
C VAL A 807 28.04 24.59 12.86
N VAL A 808 27.90 25.79 13.41
CA VAL A 808 27.64 27.01 12.63
C VAL A 808 28.85 27.95 12.73
N ALA A 809 29.47 28.23 11.59
CA ALA A 809 30.49 29.27 11.44
C ALA A 809 29.81 30.56 10.97
N THR A 810 29.87 31.64 11.76
CA THR A 810 29.38 32.94 11.30
C THR A 810 30.52 33.72 10.66
N GLY A 811 30.36 34.06 9.38
CA GLY A 811 31.23 34.98 8.65
C GLY A 811 30.42 36.15 8.15
N ASP A 812 30.85 37.37 8.47
CA ASP A 812 30.20 38.62 8.07
C ASP A 812 30.28 38.79 6.54
N HIS A 813 29.14 38.78 5.85
CA HIS A 813 28.78 39.73 4.78
C HIS A 813 27.32 39.51 4.34
N ALA A 814 26.52 40.57 4.44
CA ALA A 814 25.13 40.61 4.03
C ALA A 814 24.96 40.43 2.51
N TRP A 815 23.96 39.63 2.09
CA TRP A 815 23.50 39.58 0.71
C TRP A 815 21.98 39.78 0.66
N THR A 816 21.54 40.81 -0.07
CA THR A 816 20.14 41.11 -0.40
C THR A 816 19.73 40.43 -1.71
N PRO A 817 18.44 40.08 -1.91
CA PRO A 817 18.00 39.27 -3.04
C PRO A 817 17.57 40.14 -4.23
N ASN A 818 18.24 40.02 -5.38
CA ASN A 818 17.67 40.18 -6.72
C ASN A 818 18.78 40.18 -7.79
N GLN A 819 18.76 39.17 -8.66
CA GLN A 819 18.96 39.20 -10.11
C GLN A 819 19.45 37.81 -10.58
N GLY A 820 18.78 37.30 -11.61
CA GLY A 820 19.02 35.96 -12.15
C GLY A 820 20.40 35.83 -12.78
N LEU A 821 20.93 34.61 -12.77
CA LEU A 821 22.15 34.28 -13.48
C LEU A 821 21.99 33.02 -14.30
N HIS A 822 22.25 33.24 -15.58
CA HIS A 822 22.56 32.28 -16.62
C HIS A 822 23.75 31.39 -16.23
N HIS A 823 23.74 30.18 -16.80
CA HIS A 823 24.91 29.31 -16.91
C HIS A 823 26.09 30.03 -17.59
N GLU A 824 27.28 29.94 -17.00
CA GLU A 824 28.54 29.83 -17.74
C GLU A 824 29.53 28.92 -17.00
N ASN A 825 30.25 28.13 -17.80
CA ASN A 825 31.28 27.17 -17.41
C ASN A 825 32.50 27.87 -16.80
N ILE A 826 33.09 27.30 -15.74
CA ILE A 826 34.51 27.51 -15.41
C ILE A 826 35.15 26.15 -15.12
N THR A 827 36.15 25.85 -15.94
CA THR A 827 37.06 24.70 -15.94
C THR A 827 38.19 24.85 -14.90
N GLU A 828 38.87 23.72 -14.65
CA GLU A 828 40.13 23.53 -13.94
C GLU A 828 41.13 24.70 -14.01
N ASP A 829 41.66 25.15 -12.85
CA ASP A 829 43.10 25.07 -12.50
C ASP A 829 43.44 25.82 -11.19
N SER A 830 44.35 25.22 -10.39
CA SER A 830 45.14 25.78 -9.26
C SER A 830 44.36 26.19 -7.98
N GLU A 831 44.79 25.95 -6.74
CA GLU A 831 46.11 25.62 -6.19
C GLU A 831 45.92 25.06 -4.76
N HIS A 832 46.82 24.16 -4.35
CA HIS A 832 46.89 23.61 -3.00
C HIS A 832 47.07 24.68 -1.92
N ILE A 833 46.24 24.65 -0.87
CA ILE A 833 46.63 25.13 0.46
C ILE A 833 46.63 23.95 1.41
N ASP A 834 47.85 23.52 1.73
CA ASP A 834 48.18 22.59 2.80
C ASP A 834 47.81 23.23 4.14
N ILE A 835 46.91 22.61 4.92
CA ILE A 835 46.81 22.84 6.36
C ILE A 835 47.30 21.54 7.01
N GLY A 836 48.56 21.58 7.40
CA GLY A 836 49.25 20.50 8.07
C GLY A 836 48.53 20.06 9.35
N THR A 837 48.55 18.75 9.55
CA THR A 837 48.24 18.05 10.78
C THR A 837 49.18 18.50 11.90
N GLU A 838 48.67 19.28 12.85
CA GLU A 838 49.15 19.24 14.24
C GLU A 838 48.03 18.71 15.13
N SER A 839 48.40 17.65 15.86
CA SER A 839 47.65 16.92 16.86
C SER A 839 46.89 17.82 17.84
N PHE A 840 45.55 17.73 17.83
CA PHE A 840 44.76 17.99 19.03
C PHE A 840 44.62 16.69 19.80
N GLU A 841 45.31 16.63 20.94
CA GLU A 841 45.03 15.65 21.99
C GLU A 841 43.56 15.72 22.41
N ASP A 842 43.06 14.52 22.65
CA ASP A 842 41.76 14.17 23.20
C ASP A 842 41.36 15.00 24.44
N PRO A 843 40.24 15.75 24.44
CA PRO A 843 39.70 16.37 25.65
C PRO A 843 38.84 15.41 26.49
N SER A 844 38.85 14.09 26.23
CA SER A 844 38.17 13.09 27.06
C SER A 844 38.87 12.78 28.39
N GLN A 845 40.08 13.29 28.63
CA GLN A 845 40.80 13.08 29.89
C GLN A 845 40.89 14.36 30.74
N ASN A 846 39.76 14.82 31.30
CA ASN A 846 39.73 15.59 32.57
C ASN A 846 38.30 15.91 33.09
N PHE A 847 37.30 15.08 32.81
CA PHE A 847 35.96 15.23 33.39
C PHE A 847 35.55 14.05 34.30
N ASP A 848 36.51 13.51 35.04
CA ASP A 848 36.25 12.70 36.25
C ASP A 848 36.40 13.61 37.48
N ASN A 849 35.35 14.40 37.79
CA ASN A 849 35.00 14.93 39.12
C ASN A 849 34.08 16.16 39.01
N ILE A 850 32.83 15.95 38.61
CA ILE A 850 31.73 16.83 39.02
C ILE A 850 30.57 15.93 39.46
N SER A 851 30.73 15.33 40.64
CA SER A 851 29.58 14.83 41.39
C SER A 851 28.93 16.04 42.08
N ASP A 852 27.70 16.36 41.69
CA ASP A 852 26.79 17.33 42.33
C ASP A 852 26.71 18.74 41.68
N CYS A 853 25.77 18.89 40.73
CA CYS A 853 25.37 20.19 40.13
C CYS A 853 24.34 20.98 40.97
N SER A 854 24.19 20.71 42.27
CA SER A 854 23.22 21.44 43.12
C SER A 854 23.74 22.76 43.72
N GLN A 855 25.00 23.16 43.48
CA GLN A 855 25.65 24.27 44.20
C GLN A 855 25.95 25.55 43.39
N LEU A 856 25.60 25.66 42.10
CA LEU A 856 25.81 26.90 41.35
C LEU A 856 24.69 27.93 41.61
N LYS A 857 24.87 28.75 42.65
CA LYS A 857 24.11 30.00 42.83
C LYS A 857 24.48 30.99 41.72
N HIS A 858 23.46 31.66 41.18
CA HIS A 858 23.53 32.75 40.19
C HIS A 858 24.79 33.63 40.33
N PRO A 859 25.59 33.80 39.27
CA PRO A 859 26.45 34.96 39.14
C PRO A 859 25.80 36.01 38.23
N SER A 860 25.69 37.20 38.81
CA SER A 860 25.41 38.48 38.18
C SER A 860 26.38 38.79 37.03
N SER A 861 25.84 39.49 36.04
CA SER A 861 26.52 40.06 34.88
C SER A 861 27.74 40.95 35.22
N THR A 862 28.94 40.52 34.82
CA THR A 862 30.04 41.38 34.32
C THR A 862 31.15 40.51 33.70
N PRO A 863 31.72 40.83 32.52
CA PRO A 863 32.86 40.12 31.96
C PRO A 863 34.16 40.66 32.55
N SER A 864 34.98 39.80 33.16
CA SER A 864 36.37 40.12 33.50
C SER A 864 37.28 39.88 32.30
N THR A 865 37.97 40.93 31.87
CA THR A 865 39.04 40.87 30.88
C THR A 865 40.32 40.34 31.53
N VAL A 866 40.83 39.21 31.05
CA VAL A 866 42.22 38.77 31.27
C VAL A 866 42.79 38.35 29.92
N GLU A 867 43.91 38.99 29.54
CA GLU A 867 44.65 38.74 28.31
C GLU A 867 45.06 37.26 28.18
N GLY A 868 44.83 36.70 27.00
CA GLY A 868 45.55 35.49 26.54
C GLY A 868 44.87 34.13 26.71
N LYS A 869 43.59 34.01 27.09
CA LYS A 869 42.87 32.72 27.09
C LYS A 869 41.49 32.81 26.42
N LYS A 870 41.14 31.76 25.66
CA LYS A 870 39.86 31.55 24.96
C LYS A 870 38.69 31.89 25.90
N ALA A 871 37.94 32.95 25.61
CA ALA A 871 36.74 33.28 26.37
C ALA A 871 35.65 32.26 26.01
N LEU A 872 35.16 31.52 27.00
CA LEU A 872 34.05 30.60 26.87
C LEU A 872 32.85 31.25 27.55
N VAL A 873 31.82 31.59 26.78
CA VAL A 873 30.57 32.16 27.33
C VAL A 873 29.48 31.11 27.23
N LEU A 874 28.91 30.74 28.37
CA LEU A 874 27.82 29.77 28.50
C LEU A 874 26.49 30.50 28.64
N HIS A 875 25.59 30.24 27.69
CA HIS A 875 24.21 30.74 27.73
C HIS A 875 23.25 29.59 27.99
N PHE A 876 22.31 29.79 28.92
CA PHE A 876 21.25 28.85 29.24
C PHE A 876 19.90 29.41 28.80
N TYR A 877 19.17 28.62 28.01
CA TYR A 877 17.80 28.94 27.59
C TYR A 877 16.86 27.87 28.13
N GLU A 878 15.81 28.30 28.84
CA GLU A 878 14.79 27.39 29.37
C GLU A 878 13.51 27.54 28.53
N VAL A 879 13.15 26.49 27.78
CA VAL A 879 12.01 26.51 26.87
C VAL A 879 10.94 25.53 27.37
N LYS A 880 9.70 25.99 27.44
CA LYS A 880 8.55 25.21 27.92
C LYS A 880 7.77 24.67 26.71
N LEU A 881 7.85 23.36 26.45
CA LEU A 881 7.24 22.76 25.26
C LEU A 881 5.82 22.21 25.53
N PRO A 882 4.87 22.32 24.57
CA PRO A 882 3.52 21.78 24.74
C PRO A 882 3.34 20.30 24.35
N SER A 883 4.30 19.61 23.70
CA SER A 883 4.27 18.15 23.45
C SER A 883 5.61 17.63 22.89
N LEU A 884 5.80 16.30 22.82
CA LEU A 884 7.12 15.66 22.78
C LEU A 884 7.66 15.19 21.41
N SER A 885 6.94 15.19 20.28
CA SER A 885 7.38 14.33 19.16
C SER A 885 7.51 14.94 17.76
N ILE A 886 7.41 16.25 17.57
CA ILE A 886 7.72 16.93 16.27
C ILE A 886 7.86 18.44 16.48
N HIS A 887 7.06 19.01 17.38
CA HIS A 887 7.18 20.41 17.77
C HIS A 887 8.55 20.73 18.38
N ALA A 888 9.23 19.76 18.99
CA ALA A 888 10.60 19.94 19.49
C ALA A 888 11.62 20.09 18.34
N GLN A 889 11.49 19.33 17.25
CA GLN A 889 12.37 19.42 16.07
C GLN A 889 12.13 20.70 15.27
N ILE A 890 10.86 21.05 15.04
CA ILE A 890 10.47 22.28 14.32
C ILE A 890 10.85 23.53 15.12
N LEU A 891 10.59 23.54 16.43
CA LEU A 891 10.97 24.67 17.28
C LEU A 891 12.50 24.77 17.44
N ALA A 892 13.24 23.65 17.43
CA ALA A 892 14.71 23.68 17.40
C ALA A 892 15.24 24.26 16.07
N GLN A 893 14.62 23.93 14.93
CA GLN A 893 14.93 24.56 13.64
C GLN A 893 14.58 26.06 13.61
N GLU A 894 13.41 26.46 14.12
CA GLU A 894 13.00 27.87 14.22
C GLU A 894 13.87 28.67 15.20
N LEU A 895 14.29 28.08 16.31
CA LEU A 895 15.24 28.69 17.25
C LEU A 895 16.63 28.87 16.62
N MET A 896 17.09 27.92 15.80
CA MET A 896 18.32 28.12 15.01
C MET A 896 18.16 29.26 13.99
N HIS A 897 16.99 29.36 13.34
CA HIS A 897 16.70 30.40 12.37
C HIS A 897 16.52 31.80 12.98
N GLN A 898 16.08 31.90 14.24
CA GLN A 898 16.01 33.15 15.02
C GLN A 898 17.32 33.50 15.74
N SER A 899 18.27 32.56 15.83
CA SER A 899 19.60 32.77 16.42
C SER A 899 20.69 33.10 15.39
N GLN A 900 20.40 32.93 14.09
CA GLN A 900 21.08 33.58 12.97
C GLN A 900 20.73 35.07 12.93
#